data_AF-A0A1H5PEC2-F1
#
_entry.id   AF-A0A1H5PEC2-F1
#
_cell.length_a   1.000
_cell.length_b   1.000
_cell.length_c   1.000
_cell.angle_alpha   90.00
_cell.angle_beta   90.00
_cell.angle_gamma   90.00
#
_symmetry.space_group_name_H-M   'P 1'
#
loop_
_entity.id
_entity.type
_entity.pdbx_description
1 polymer ?
#
loop_
_entity_poly.entity_id
_entity_poly.type
_entity_poly.pdbx_seq_one_letter_code
_entity_poly.pdbx_strand_id
1 'polypeptide(L)'
;MEFQGNSTKGARTVAPSKKKNGWARSAAATVMATAILTSGGISAATMATASPAPDAAAVNPGACSMDLGVVLDSTYSFTQAEYDNTKQQAANFVTALGQGPGMNLSGSAFGYTAPLWGNGTSTDVGHMNEANTKEENKSFYGTDISSSAGATDASNRFLGFTRESYASSNTNWEAGLRSMQGKGLKKIVFITDGVPNAWGSTEADLGSIPGNVFINQQAMDGASRAIADLKAEGVEIIPLFIKTSEPRMHGINDPVSPSSTADIEKAMRLIDPNFTVSKALDVDQIAAKMLADVTASCEPGLALDKSHSYDDTNKDGKPNAGDTLVYKFEVTNTGSTPLNTLELVDEKLSSLGITWAYPAGFSGTLAPGESVTATAAPYIITAADEWAGEIHNVATVTGKNPWNPDKNPPKQTDTDDQPVVSPPPAIDLVKSIKEVKDVNENGITDKGDTVVYGFKGTNTGTVPLTDVVLTDDMLSKVSPTPVAVLTQEDFKGTLAPGASTTWTSGEYTITQADVDLGLIHNTAVLDGIGVDKDKTPVKDTDEAKVNPDQKPAIDLEKTAHLNDTNNDGDADAGETINYDFVATNTGNVTLASIELTDKMLDDAKIEIKAPEDFKATLAPGESVTFQSGSYTVTEKDASAGAVVNEATVTGKPPVGPDGKEKPPVTDTDEAKVPSVPTPAPVAPANVVPVVQAGSVATETGVNPALLIGGGTLGAAALALGGVALYRRNKSSAEELTDTK
;
A
#
# COMPACT_ATOMS: atom_id res chain seq x y z
N MET A 1 -33.63 -1.38 -25.02
CA MET A 1 -34.54 -0.90 -26.07
C MET A 1 -33.74 -0.78 -27.35
N GLU A 2 -34.25 -1.28 -28.46
CA GLU A 2 -33.72 -0.99 -29.80
C GLU A 2 -34.21 0.41 -30.24
N PHE A 3 -33.54 1.04 -31.20
CA PHE A 3 -34.06 1.07 -32.59
C PHE A 3 -33.04 1.60 -33.60
N GLN A 4 -33.15 1.16 -34.85
CA GLN A 4 -32.36 1.64 -35.99
C GLN A 4 -33.00 2.89 -36.62
N GLY A 5 -32.20 3.69 -37.33
CA GLY A 5 -32.66 4.72 -38.27
C GLY A 5 -31.73 4.80 -39.48
N ASN A 6 -32.26 4.81 -40.71
CA ASN A 6 -31.50 4.44 -41.91
C ASN A 6 -31.68 5.40 -43.11
N SER A 7 -30.56 5.77 -43.75
CA SER A 7 -30.36 6.23 -45.15
C SER A 7 -31.23 7.33 -45.78
N THR A 8 -30.57 8.24 -46.52
CA THR A 8 -30.80 8.52 -47.97
C THR A 8 -29.68 9.46 -48.48
N LYS A 9 -28.80 9.05 -49.40
CA LYS A 9 -28.89 9.12 -50.88
C LYS A 9 -29.06 10.52 -51.49
N GLY A 10 -28.09 10.96 -52.31
CA GLY A 10 -28.31 12.04 -53.29
C GLY A 10 -27.08 12.54 -54.07
N ALA A 11 -27.00 12.17 -55.36
CA ALA A 11 -26.26 12.81 -56.47
C ALA A 11 -24.81 12.38 -56.83
N ARG A 12 -24.67 11.87 -58.06
CA ARG A 12 -23.46 11.95 -58.91
C ARG A 12 -23.83 12.73 -60.17
N THR A 13 -22.92 13.53 -60.70
CA THR A 13 -22.90 13.98 -62.11
C THR A 13 -21.47 13.93 -62.65
N VAL A 14 -21.33 13.89 -63.98
CA VAL A 14 -20.08 13.53 -64.69
C VAL A 14 -19.54 14.73 -65.48
N ALA A 15 -18.23 14.71 -65.76
CA ALA A 15 -17.49 15.76 -66.47
C ALA A 15 -17.97 16.00 -67.93
N PRO A 16 -17.41 17.03 -68.59
CA PRO A 16 -16.52 16.68 -69.71
C PRO A 16 -15.18 17.43 -69.73
N SER A 17 -14.27 16.95 -70.56
CA SER A 17 -12.88 17.42 -70.70
C SER A 17 -12.68 18.49 -71.78
N LYS A 18 -11.53 19.17 -71.75
CA LYS A 18 -10.89 19.78 -72.94
C LYS A 18 -9.37 19.91 -72.74
N LYS A 19 -8.60 19.57 -73.78
CA LYS A 19 -7.12 19.70 -73.83
C LYS A 19 -6.70 21.10 -74.32
N LYS A 20 -5.50 21.54 -73.94
CA LYS A 20 -4.59 22.34 -74.80
C LYS A 20 -3.13 22.05 -74.41
N ASN A 21 -2.22 22.20 -75.38
CA ASN A 21 -0.80 21.88 -75.24
C ASN A 21 0.05 23.16 -75.12
N GLY A 22 1.25 23.06 -74.54
CA GLY A 22 2.30 24.09 -74.60
C GLY A 22 3.64 23.55 -74.09
N TRP A 23 4.73 23.80 -74.81
CA TRP A 23 6.09 23.36 -74.42
C TRP A 23 6.81 24.40 -73.54
N ALA A 24 7.66 23.91 -72.63
CA ALA A 24 8.96 24.52 -72.33
C ALA A 24 9.95 23.44 -71.87
N ARG A 25 11.25 23.63 -72.15
CA ARG A 25 12.36 22.83 -71.62
C ARG A 25 13.15 23.68 -70.62
N SER A 26 13.64 23.05 -69.55
CA SER A 26 15.08 22.98 -69.20
C SER A 26 15.26 22.55 -67.75
N ALA A 27 16.23 21.68 -67.48
CA ALA A 27 16.64 21.35 -66.12
C ALA A 27 17.61 22.42 -65.57
N ALA A 28 17.48 22.74 -64.29
CA ALA A 28 18.48 23.53 -63.56
C ALA A 28 19.58 22.60 -63.02
N ALA A 29 20.81 23.13 -62.91
CA ALA A 29 21.95 22.39 -62.39
C ALA A 29 22.20 22.70 -60.90
N THR A 30 22.76 21.73 -60.18
CA THR A 30 23.36 21.90 -58.85
C THR A 30 24.80 21.41 -58.91
N VAL A 31 25.72 22.14 -58.28
CA VAL A 31 27.18 21.96 -58.44
C VAL A 31 27.87 21.88 -57.08
N MET A 32 28.70 20.82 -56.92
CA MET A 32 29.77 20.59 -55.94
C MET A 32 29.59 20.95 -54.45
N ALA A 33 30.01 20.00 -53.62
CA ALA A 33 30.96 20.29 -52.55
C ALA A 33 32.07 19.23 -52.56
N THR A 34 33.34 19.65 -52.49
CA THR A 34 34.51 18.76 -52.39
C THR A 34 35.37 19.24 -51.24
N ALA A 35 35.75 18.34 -50.34
CA ALA A 35 36.62 18.64 -49.20
C ALA A 35 38.01 18.01 -49.39
N ILE A 36 39.05 18.67 -48.88
CA ILE A 36 40.46 18.38 -49.18
C ILE A 36 41.19 17.90 -47.93
N LEU A 37 42.07 16.91 -48.11
CA LEU A 37 43.04 16.45 -47.11
C LEU A 37 44.18 17.46 -46.93
N THR A 38 44.48 17.82 -45.68
CA THR A 38 45.80 18.33 -45.27
C THR A 38 46.26 17.66 -43.99
N SER A 39 47.58 17.59 -43.79
CA SER A 39 48.24 16.78 -42.77
C SER A 39 48.85 17.62 -41.64
N GLY A 40 49.04 17.00 -40.47
CA GLY A 40 49.81 17.57 -39.38
C GLY A 40 49.79 16.65 -38.15
N GLY A 41 50.95 16.29 -37.62
CA GLY A 41 51.07 15.47 -36.42
C GLY A 41 52.47 15.55 -35.81
N ILE A 42 52.55 15.45 -34.48
CA ILE A 42 53.79 15.33 -33.70
C ILE A 42 53.53 14.29 -32.59
N SER A 43 54.56 13.51 -32.25
CA SER A 43 54.46 12.32 -31.40
C SER A 43 54.61 12.60 -29.89
N ALA A 44 54.00 11.75 -29.08
CA ALA A 44 54.58 11.27 -27.82
C ALA A 44 54.21 9.79 -27.67
N ALA A 45 55.18 8.91 -27.41
CA ALA A 45 54.96 7.47 -27.37
C ALA A 45 55.06 6.93 -25.93
N THR A 46 54.02 6.20 -25.50
CA THR A 46 54.05 5.33 -24.32
C THR A 46 53.73 3.92 -24.79
N MET A 47 54.57 2.93 -24.45
CA MET A 47 54.39 1.55 -24.92
C MET A 47 53.23 0.86 -24.21
N ALA A 48 52.04 0.92 -24.79
CA ALA A 48 51.03 -0.12 -24.60
C ALA A 48 51.42 -1.33 -25.48
N THR A 49 51.51 -2.52 -24.89
CA THR A 49 51.67 -3.76 -25.66
C THR A 49 50.44 -3.95 -26.52
N ALA A 50 50.62 -4.09 -27.85
CA ALA A 50 49.52 -4.35 -28.75
C ALA A 50 48.83 -5.67 -28.36
N SER A 51 47.57 -5.58 -27.93
CA SER A 51 46.66 -6.73 -27.96
C SER A 51 46.63 -7.25 -29.41
N PRO A 52 46.53 -8.57 -29.66
CA PRO A 52 46.36 -9.07 -31.01
C PRO A 52 45.14 -8.42 -31.67
N ALA A 53 45.16 -8.31 -32.99
CA ALA A 53 43.95 -8.02 -33.76
C ALA A 53 42.87 -9.04 -33.37
N PRO A 54 41.57 -8.68 -33.36
CA PRO A 54 40.52 -9.63 -33.04
C PRO A 54 40.57 -10.78 -34.06
N ASP A 55 40.86 -11.99 -33.57
CA ASP A 55 40.70 -13.19 -34.38
C ASP A 55 39.28 -13.26 -34.92
N ALA A 56 39.13 -13.80 -36.13
CA ALA A 56 37.82 -13.97 -36.75
C ALA A 56 36.91 -14.74 -35.79
N ALA A 57 35.76 -14.13 -35.44
CA ALA A 57 34.93 -14.56 -34.32
C ALA A 57 34.69 -16.08 -34.37
N ALA A 58 35.21 -16.78 -33.36
CA ALA A 58 35.03 -18.21 -33.25
C ALA A 58 33.54 -18.51 -33.11
N VAL A 59 32.95 -19.14 -34.13
CA VAL A 59 31.53 -19.50 -34.15
C VAL A 59 31.23 -20.33 -32.92
N ASN A 60 30.45 -19.78 -31.99
CA ASN A 60 30.16 -20.43 -30.72
C ASN A 60 29.46 -21.78 -30.99
N PRO A 61 30.04 -22.94 -30.64
CA PRO A 61 29.55 -24.25 -31.07
C PRO A 61 28.17 -24.64 -30.50
N GLY A 62 27.57 -23.81 -29.66
CA GLY A 62 26.18 -23.94 -29.20
C GLY A 62 25.13 -23.27 -30.11
N ALA A 63 25.51 -22.50 -31.14
CA ALA A 63 24.54 -21.85 -32.02
C ALA A 63 23.90 -22.83 -33.01
N CYS A 64 22.59 -22.70 -33.25
CA CYS A 64 21.83 -23.55 -34.17
C CYS A 64 22.16 -23.24 -35.65
N SER A 65 23.38 -23.59 -36.04
CA SER A 65 23.91 -23.58 -37.39
C SER A 65 23.85 -24.99 -37.96
N MET A 66 23.46 -25.13 -39.22
CA MET A 66 23.48 -26.42 -39.89
C MET A 66 23.62 -26.35 -41.40
N ASP A 67 24.37 -27.32 -41.93
CA ASP A 67 24.43 -27.67 -43.33
C ASP A 67 23.24 -28.61 -43.66
N LEU A 68 22.26 -28.09 -44.39
CA LEU A 68 21.02 -28.77 -44.72
C LEU A 68 21.01 -29.27 -46.18
N GLY A 69 20.55 -30.49 -46.40
CA GLY A 69 20.16 -30.98 -47.72
C GLY A 69 18.65 -30.97 -47.91
N VAL A 70 18.18 -30.69 -49.12
CA VAL A 70 16.81 -30.98 -49.56
C VAL A 70 16.89 -31.77 -50.88
N VAL A 71 16.26 -32.94 -50.91
CA VAL A 71 16.26 -33.87 -52.04
C VAL A 71 14.82 -34.03 -52.53
N LEU A 72 14.55 -33.59 -53.77
CA LEU A 72 13.22 -33.62 -54.38
C LEU A 72 13.08 -34.73 -55.43
N ASP A 73 12.18 -35.68 -55.19
CA ASP A 73 11.70 -36.60 -56.22
C ASP A 73 11.03 -35.81 -57.35
N SER A 74 11.42 -36.11 -58.59
CA SER A 74 10.96 -35.43 -59.81
C SER A 74 10.37 -36.40 -60.83
N THR A 75 10.03 -37.63 -60.42
CA THR A 75 9.43 -38.66 -61.28
C THR A 75 7.96 -38.37 -61.62
N TYR A 76 7.34 -39.18 -62.48
CA TYR A 76 5.92 -39.06 -62.86
C TYR A 76 4.92 -39.71 -61.88
N SER A 77 5.33 -40.03 -60.65
CA SER A 77 4.38 -40.25 -59.54
C SER A 77 3.58 -38.97 -59.29
N PHE A 78 4.26 -37.87 -58.97
CA PHE A 78 3.61 -36.56 -58.83
C PHE A 78 2.86 -36.15 -60.10
N THR A 79 1.65 -35.61 -59.97
CA THR A 79 1.08 -34.76 -61.03
C THR A 79 1.94 -33.50 -61.22
N GLN A 80 1.95 -32.90 -62.42
CA GLN A 80 2.77 -31.72 -62.70
C GLN A 80 2.51 -30.58 -61.69
N ALA A 81 1.24 -30.37 -61.32
CA ALA A 81 0.82 -29.37 -60.34
C ALA A 81 1.35 -29.65 -58.91
N GLU A 82 1.36 -30.91 -58.47
CA GLU A 82 1.90 -31.29 -57.15
C GLU A 82 3.41 -31.06 -57.06
N TYR A 83 4.15 -31.32 -58.14
CA TYR A 83 5.59 -31.06 -58.20
C TYR A 83 5.92 -29.57 -58.27
N ASP A 84 5.22 -28.79 -59.10
CA ASP A 84 5.43 -27.34 -59.17
C ASP A 84 5.07 -26.65 -57.84
N ASN A 85 4.02 -27.11 -57.15
CA ASN A 85 3.74 -26.69 -55.77
C ASN A 85 4.82 -27.21 -54.79
N THR A 86 5.28 -28.46 -54.87
CA THR A 86 6.36 -28.99 -54.01
C THR A 86 7.64 -28.15 -54.10
N LYS A 87 8.04 -27.72 -55.32
CA LYS A 87 9.13 -26.76 -55.52
C LYS A 87 8.84 -25.39 -54.90
N GLN A 88 7.62 -24.88 -55.06
CA GLN A 88 7.19 -23.63 -54.43
C GLN A 88 7.22 -23.74 -52.89
N GLN A 89 6.88 -24.87 -52.30
CA GLN A 89 6.96 -25.09 -50.85
C GLN A 89 8.40 -25.22 -50.37
N ALA A 90 9.29 -25.86 -51.13
CA ALA A 90 10.73 -25.82 -50.85
C ALA A 90 11.26 -24.37 -50.89
N ALA A 91 10.92 -23.60 -51.92
CA ALA A 91 11.28 -22.18 -52.05
C ALA A 91 10.72 -21.31 -50.91
N ASN A 92 9.46 -21.53 -50.50
CA ASN A 92 8.83 -20.88 -49.34
C ASN A 92 9.60 -21.20 -48.04
N PHE A 93 9.96 -22.47 -47.84
CA PHE A 93 10.75 -22.92 -46.69
C PHE A 93 12.13 -22.25 -46.64
N VAL A 94 12.87 -22.16 -47.75
CA VAL A 94 14.15 -21.42 -47.81
C VAL A 94 13.97 -19.96 -47.42
N THR A 95 12.88 -19.33 -47.90
CA THR A 95 12.56 -17.92 -47.64
C THR A 95 12.21 -17.66 -46.16
N ALA A 96 11.67 -18.66 -45.45
CA ALA A 96 11.43 -18.59 -44.01
C ALA A 96 12.69 -18.92 -43.18
N LEU A 97 13.47 -19.93 -43.59
CA LEU A 97 14.66 -20.39 -42.88
C LEU A 97 15.83 -19.39 -43.00
N GLY A 98 15.98 -18.75 -44.15
CA GLY A 98 17.04 -17.79 -44.47
C GLY A 98 16.92 -16.41 -43.80
N GLN A 99 16.20 -16.34 -42.67
CA GLN A 99 16.12 -15.17 -41.80
C GLN A 99 17.00 -15.30 -40.54
N GLY A 100 17.61 -16.48 -40.30
CA GLY A 100 18.53 -16.72 -39.19
C GLY A 100 19.96 -17.06 -39.63
N PRO A 101 20.98 -16.76 -38.81
CA PRO A 101 22.40 -16.93 -39.12
C PRO A 101 22.88 -18.39 -39.00
N GLY A 102 23.94 -18.75 -39.75
CA GLY A 102 24.58 -20.06 -39.70
C GLY A 102 23.95 -21.17 -40.54
N MET A 103 23.17 -20.83 -41.57
CA MET A 103 22.38 -21.80 -42.35
C MET A 103 22.94 -21.98 -43.76
N ASN A 104 23.48 -23.16 -44.06
CA ASN A 104 23.92 -23.53 -45.41
C ASN A 104 22.93 -24.52 -46.03
N LEU A 105 22.71 -24.42 -47.34
CA LEU A 105 21.73 -25.25 -48.05
C LEU A 105 22.30 -25.91 -49.30
N SER A 106 21.98 -27.18 -49.45
CA SER A 106 22.20 -27.98 -50.65
C SER A 106 20.85 -28.45 -51.20
N GLY A 107 20.61 -28.26 -52.50
CA GLY A 107 19.39 -28.71 -53.18
C GLY A 107 19.72 -29.70 -54.27
N SER A 108 19.11 -30.88 -54.22
CA SER A 108 19.20 -31.91 -55.25
C SER A 108 17.82 -32.37 -55.71
N ALA A 109 17.77 -32.91 -56.91
CA ALA A 109 16.56 -33.49 -57.50
C ALA A 109 16.92 -34.81 -58.17
N PHE A 110 16.01 -35.78 -58.09
CA PHE A 110 16.26 -37.15 -58.57
C PHE A 110 15.10 -37.74 -59.36
N GLY A 111 15.43 -38.73 -60.19
CA GLY A 111 14.51 -39.51 -60.99
C GLY A 111 15.04 -40.93 -61.12
N TYR A 112 15.38 -41.36 -62.34
CA TYR A 112 16.20 -42.56 -62.53
C TYR A 112 17.65 -42.36 -62.07
N THR A 113 18.14 -41.11 -62.13
CA THR A 113 19.47 -40.71 -61.69
C THR A 113 19.42 -39.52 -60.74
N ALA A 114 20.54 -39.18 -60.09
CA ALA A 114 20.69 -38.00 -59.26
C ALA A 114 22.17 -37.53 -59.26
N PRO A 115 22.46 -36.22 -59.41
CA PRO A 115 21.51 -35.20 -59.88
C PRO A 115 20.90 -35.58 -61.24
N LEU A 116 19.65 -35.21 -61.51
CA LEU A 116 18.93 -35.47 -62.78
C LEU A 116 19.70 -35.05 -64.05
N TRP A 117 20.66 -34.14 -63.89
CA TRP A 117 21.42 -33.53 -64.96
C TRP A 117 22.90 -33.78 -64.71
N GLY A 118 23.56 -34.44 -65.66
CA GLY A 118 24.95 -34.85 -65.55
C GLY A 118 25.56 -35.13 -66.93
N ASN A 119 26.89 -35.28 -66.97
CA ASN A 119 27.65 -35.39 -68.22
C ASN A 119 27.62 -36.81 -68.85
N GLY A 120 26.42 -37.36 -69.06
CA GLY A 120 26.20 -38.63 -69.74
C GLY A 120 26.49 -38.53 -71.25
N THR A 121 27.16 -39.54 -71.80
CA THR A 121 27.58 -39.54 -73.23
C THR A 121 26.70 -40.37 -74.17
N SER A 122 25.69 -41.05 -73.61
CA SER A 122 24.82 -41.97 -74.36
C SER A 122 23.52 -41.32 -74.85
N THR A 123 23.18 -41.54 -76.12
CA THR A 123 21.89 -41.13 -76.70
C THR A 123 20.72 -42.04 -76.32
N ASP A 124 20.99 -43.22 -75.78
CA ASP A 124 20.02 -44.32 -75.73
C ASP A 124 19.40 -44.54 -74.33
N VAL A 125 19.82 -43.76 -73.32
CA VAL A 125 19.33 -43.87 -71.92
C VAL A 125 18.64 -42.61 -71.40
N GLY A 126 18.37 -41.63 -72.27
CA GLY A 126 17.59 -40.43 -71.93
C GLY A 126 18.33 -39.35 -71.12
N HIS A 127 19.62 -39.53 -70.80
CA HIS A 127 20.43 -38.54 -70.08
C HIS A 127 20.43 -37.18 -70.79
N MET A 128 19.99 -36.13 -70.09
CA MET A 128 20.15 -34.77 -70.59
C MET A 128 21.49 -34.19 -70.15
N ASN A 129 22.35 -33.96 -71.14
CA ASN A 129 23.71 -33.45 -70.98
C ASN A 129 23.75 -32.14 -70.18
N GLU A 130 24.53 -32.15 -69.09
CA GLU A 130 24.77 -31.02 -68.18
C GLU A 130 25.15 -29.70 -68.88
N ALA A 131 25.85 -29.76 -70.02
CA ALA A 131 26.24 -28.59 -70.82
C ALA A 131 25.06 -27.91 -71.54
N ASN A 132 23.92 -28.61 -71.68
CA ASN A 132 22.67 -28.06 -72.19
C ASN A 132 21.69 -27.69 -71.05
N THR A 133 22.03 -28.02 -69.80
CA THR A 133 21.25 -27.67 -68.61
C THR A 133 21.48 -26.21 -68.27
N LYS A 134 20.39 -25.46 -68.06
CA LYS A 134 20.51 -24.12 -67.49
C LYS A 134 20.99 -24.18 -66.04
N GLU A 135 21.74 -23.17 -65.61
CA GLU A 135 22.34 -23.15 -64.27
C GLU A 135 21.28 -23.13 -63.15
N GLU A 136 20.13 -22.49 -63.38
CA GLU A 136 19.01 -22.48 -62.43
C GLU A 136 18.28 -23.84 -62.29
N ASN A 137 18.54 -24.80 -63.19
CA ASN A 137 17.96 -26.15 -63.14
C ASN A 137 18.86 -27.18 -62.44
N LYS A 138 20.12 -26.83 -62.14
CA LYS A 138 21.12 -27.76 -61.58
C LYS A 138 21.05 -27.87 -60.06
N SER A 139 21.41 -29.04 -59.55
CA SER A 139 21.63 -29.25 -58.11
C SER A 139 22.79 -28.41 -57.60
N PHE A 140 22.67 -27.91 -56.37
CA PHE A 140 23.58 -26.97 -55.73
C PHE A 140 23.96 -27.42 -54.32
N TYR A 141 25.12 -26.99 -53.84
CA TYR A 141 25.70 -27.49 -52.58
C TYR A 141 26.35 -26.34 -51.79
N GLY A 142 26.07 -26.27 -50.49
CA GLY A 142 26.72 -25.33 -49.57
C GLY A 142 26.40 -23.84 -49.82
N THR A 143 25.23 -23.50 -50.34
CA THR A 143 24.79 -22.10 -50.46
C THR A 143 24.43 -21.55 -49.08
N ASP A 144 25.18 -20.54 -48.61
CA ASP A 144 24.79 -19.73 -47.44
C ASP A 144 23.43 -19.06 -47.71
N ILE A 145 22.41 -19.41 -46.92
CA ILE A 145 21.07 -18.82 -46.99
C ILE A 145 20.79 -17.84 -45.85
N SER A 146 21.75 -17.57 -44.95
CA SER A 146 21.58 -16.64 -43.82
C SER A 146 21.56 -15.17 -44.23
N SER A 147 21.79 -14.87 -45.51
CA SER A 147 21.46 -13.57 -46.10
C SER A 147 20.21 -13.67 -46.97
N SER A 148 19.38 -12.63 -47.00
CA SER A 148 18.19 -12.59 -47.85
C SER A 148 18.52 -12.76 -49.34
N ALA A 149 19.74 -12.41 -49.76
CA ALA A 149 20.24 -12.65 -51.12
C ALA A 149 20.52 -14.14 -51.38
N GLY A 150 21.23 -14.82 -50.48
CA GLY A 150 21.51 -16.26 -50.58
C GLY A 150 20.24 -17.13 -50.48
N ALA A 151 19.33 -16.76 -49.55
CA ALA A 151 17.99 -17.34 -49.47
C ALA A 151 17.22 -17.17 -50.80
N THR A 152 17.33 -16.01 -51.45
CA THR A 152 16.70 -15.75 -52.75
C THR A 152 17.33 -16.59 -53.87
N ASP A 153 18.65 -16.76 -53.93
CA ASP A 153 19.30 -17.63 -54.93
C ASP A 153 18.85 -19.09 -54.78
N ALA A 154 18.96 -19.65 -53.58
CA ALA A 154 18.56 -21.04 -53.32
C ALA A 154 17.04 -21.26 -53.53
N SER A 155 16.20 -20.28 -53.16
CA SER A 155 14.76 -20.29 -53.43
C SER A 155 14.47 -20.34 -54.95
N ASN A 156 15.14 -19.50 -55.74
CA ASN A 156 15.03 -19.50 -57.20
C ASN A 156 15.52 -20.82 -57.84
N ARG A 157 16.59 -21.45 -57.31
CA ARG A 157 17.07 -22.75 -57.79
C ARG A 157 16.04 -23.87 -57.59
N PHE A 158 15.34 -23.92 -56.44
CA PHE A 158 14.26 -24.89 -56.26
C PHE A 158 13.12 -24.69 -57.27
N LEU A 159 12.74 -23.45 -57.56
CA LEU A 159 11.71 -23.16 -58.58
C LEU A 159 12.17 -23.59 -59.99
N GLY A 160 13.44 -23.41 -60.30
CA GLY A 160 14.10 -23.76 -61.56
C GLY A 160 14.26 -25.27 -61.82
N PHE A 161 14.13 -26.12 -60.80
CA PHE A 161 14.14 -27.57 -61.00
C PHE A 161 13.05 -28.02 -61.98
N THR A 162 13.46 -28.82 -62.96
CA THR A 162 12.60 -29.31 -64.06
C THR A 162 12.69 -30.82 -64.13
N ARG A 163 11.55 -31.46 -64.37
CA ARG A 163 11.50 -32.89 -64.68
C ARG A 163 12.12 -33.15 -66.06
N GLU A 164 12.70 -34.33 -66.22
CA GLU A 164 13.13 -34.82 -67.53
C GLU A 164 11.91 -35.19 -68.39
N SER A 165 12.00 -35.02 -69.71
CA SER A 165 10.99 -35.58 -70.65
C SER A 165 11.04 -37.11 -70.75
N TYR A 166 12.13 -37.70 -70.26
CA TYR A 166 12.36 -39.15 -70.13
C TYR A 166 12.41 -39.60 -68.66
N ALA A 167 11.93 -38.76 -67.73
CA ALA A 167 11.78 -39.11 -66.32
C ALA A 167 10.93 -40.37 -66.27
N SER A 168 11.55 -41.52 -66.03
CA SER A 168 10.87 -42.79 -66.23
C SER A 168 9.88 -43.01 -65.07
N SER A 169 9.11 -44.11 -65.13
CA SER A 169 8.37 -44.62 -63.97
C SER A 169 9.30 -45.15 -62.85
N ASN A 170 10.49 -44.57 -62.70
CA ASN A 170 11.67 -45.09 -62.03
C ASN A 170 12.11 -44.12 -60.92
N THR A 171 11.72 -44.41 -59.69
CA THR A 171 12.00 -43.64 -58.48
C THR A 171 13.24 -44.22 -57.80
N ASN A 172 14.43 -43.66 -58.10
CA ASN A 172 15.72 -44.14 -57.58
C ASN A 172 16.15 -43.39 -56.31
N TRP A 173 15.68 -43.86 -55.15
CA TRP A 173 16.08 -43.31 -53.85
C TRP A 173 17.59 -43.51 -53.55
N GLU A 174 18.26 -44.55 -54.09
CA GLU A 174 19.70 -44.76 -53.87
C GLU A 174 20.51 -43.61 -54.48
N ALA A 175 20.26 -43.27 -55.75
CA ALA A 175 20.88 -42.11 -56.37
C ALA A 175 20.49 -40.81 -55.65
N GLY A 176 19.19 -40.58 -55.40
CA GLY A 176 18.68 -39.34 -54.79
C GLY A 176 19.38 -39.01 -53.47
N LEU A 177 19.50 -39.99 -52.58
CA LEU A 177 20.21 -39.85 -51.31
C LEU A 177 21.73 -39.72 -51.50
N ARG A 178 22.36 -40.52 -52.37
CA ARG A 178 23.81 -40.45 -52.62
C ARG A 178 24.28 -39.14 -53.23
N SER A 179 23.42 -38.40 -53.93
CA SER A 179 23.75 -37.04 -54.42
C SER A 179 24.15 -36.06 -53.30
N MET A 180 23.68 -36.31 -52.06
CA MET A 180 24.01 -35.55 -50.86
C MET A 180 25.14 -36.16 -50.00
N GLN A 181 25.71 -37.29 -50.41
CA GLN A 181 26.74 -37.98 -49.64
C GLN A 181 28.07 -37.22 -49.66
N GLY A 182 28.80 -37.22 -48.54
CA GLY A 182 30.10 -36.56 -48.39
C GLY A 182 30.04 -35.02 -48.41
N LYS A 183 28.84 -34.41 -48.33
CA LYS A 183 28.64 -32.95 -48.38
C LYS A 183 28.72 -32.25 -47.01
N GLY A 184 29.05 -32.98 -45.94
CA GLY A 184 29.21 -32.43 -44.58
C GLY A 184 27.91 -32.13 -43.81
N LEU A 185 26.75 -32.48 -44.40
CA LEU A 185 25.41 -32.14 -43.92
C LEU A 185 25.13 -32.64 -42.50
N LYS A 186 24.22 -31.95 -41.80
CA LYS A 186 23.65 -32.39 -40.51
C LYS A 186 22.26 -32.99 -40.68
N LYS A 187 21.46 -32.43 -41.58
CA LYS A 187 20.13 -32.95 -41.91
C LYS A 187 19.93 -33.05 -43.43
N ILE A 188 19.10 -34.00 -43.87
CA ILE A 188 18.55 -34.07 -45.23
C ILE A 188 17.04 -34.17 -45.13
N VAL A 189 16.30 -33.23 -45.70
CA VAL A 189 14.88 -33.41 -46.00
C VAL A 189 14.77 -34.21 -47.30
N PHE A 190 14.16 -35.39 -47.23
CA PHE A 190 13.92 -36.26 -48.38
C PHE A 190 12.44 -36.25 -48.73
N ILE A 191 12.10 -35.74 -49.93
CA ILE A 191 10.72 -35.46 -50.35
C ILE A 191 10.35 -36.35 -51.54
N THR A 192 9.28 -37.13 -51.41
CA THR A 192 8.82 -38.12 -52.41
C THR A 192 7.34 -38.46 -52.22
N ASP A 193 6.67 -38.92 -53.27
CA ASP A 193 5.37 -39.60 -53.24
C ASP A 193 5.41 -41.02 -53.87
N GLY A 194 6.56 -41.42 -54.41
CA GLY A 194 6.82 -42.73 -54.99
C GLY A 194 7.51 -43.71 -54.03
N VAL A 195 7.88 -44.89 -54.53
CA VAL A 195 8.57 -45.95 -53.76
C VAL A 195 9.75 -46.55 -54.56
N PRO A 196 10.81 -47.06 -53.92
CA PRO A 196 12.01 -47.55 -54.62
C PRO A 196 11.74 -48.69 -55.61
N ASN A 197 11.93 -48.40 -56.90
CA ASN A 197 11.83 -49.40 -57.98
C ASN A 197 13.01 -49.39 -58.97
N ALA A 198 13.89 -48.39 -58.87
CA ALA A 198 15.18 -48.30 -59.55
C ALA A 198 16.33 -48.13 -58.52
N TRP A 199 17.55 -48.50 -58.92
CA TRP A 199 18.72 -48.57 -58.05
C TRP A 199 20.01 -48.19 -58.77
N GLY A 200 21.11 -48.13 -58.02
CA GLY A 200 22.42 -47.73 -58.53
C GLY A 200 22.63 -46.21 -58.49
N SER A 201 23.88 -45.77 -58.59
CA SER A 201 24.24 -44.36 -58.35
C SER A 201 25.28 -43.77 -59.31
N THR A 202 25.80 -44.60 -60.21
CA THR A 202 26.69 -44.25 -61.32
C THR A 202 26.14 -44.90 -62.60
N GLU A 203 26.47 -44.37 -63.79
CA GLU A 203 26.01 -44.93 -65.07
C GLU A 203 26.37 -46.43 -65.25
N ALA A 204 27.33 -46.95 -64.48
CA ALA A 204 27.79 -48.34 -64.52
C ALA A 204 27.04 -49.31 -63.58
N ASP A 205 26.29 -48.83 -62.56
CA ASP A 205 25.52 -49.66 -61.63
C ASP A 205 24.00 -49.40 -61.64
N LEU A 206 23.53 -48.44 -62.46
CA LEU A 206 22.11 -48.16 -62.67
C LEU A 206 21.31 -49.41 -63.10
N GLY A 207 20.13 -49.59 -62.51
CA GLY A 207 19.17 -50.59 -62.94
C GLY A 207 17.71 -50.22 -62.63
N SER A 208 16.80 -50.71 -63.48
CA SER A 208 15.35 -50.54 -63.36
C SER A 208 14.61 -51.73 -63.96
N ILE A 209 13.30 -51.84 -63.66
CA ILE A 209 12.41 -52.83 -64.27
C ILE A 209 11.63 -52.16 -65.43
N PRO A 210 11.57 -52.76 -66.63
CA PRO A 210 10.72 -52.26 -67.71
C PRO A 210 9.21 -52.46 -67.43
N GLY A 211 8.60 -51.46 -66.79
CA GLY A 211 7.14 -51.28 -66.74
C GLY A 211 6.43 -51.73 -65.45
N ASN A 212 5.47 -50.90 -65.05
CA ASN A 212 4.57 -51.00 -63.89
C ASN A 212 5.25 -50.98 -62.51
N VAL A 213 4.73 -50.09 -61.65
CA VAL A 213 5.35 -49.69 -60.40
C VAL A 213 5.07 -50.70 -59.28
N PHE A 214 6.12 -51.35 -58.81
CA PHE A 214 6.17 -52.17 -57.60
C PHE A 214 7.52 -51.92 -56.91
N ILE A 215 7.60 -52.11 -55.59
CA ILE A 215 8.90 -52.06 -54.90
C ILE A 215 9.82 -53.17 -55.40
N ASN A 216 11.04 -52.82 -55.79
CA ASN A 216 12.07 -53.80 -56.14
C ASN A 216 12.97 -54.03 -54.92
N GLN A 217 13.24 -55.28 -54.56
CA GLN A 217 14.16 -55.60 -53.46
C GLN A 217 15.55 -55.00 -53.68
N GLN A 218 16.07 -54.95 -54.91
CA GLN A 218 17.36 -54.32 -55.21
C GLN A 218 17.35 -52.79 -55.01
N ALA A 219 16.22 -52.13 -55.28
CA ALA A 219 16.01 -50.70 -55.03
C ALA A 219 15.81 -50.40 -53.54
N MET A 220 15.11 -51.29 -52.82
CA MET A 220 14.98 -51.24 -51.36
C MET A 220 16.34 -51.45 -50.67
N ASP A 221 17.14 -52.42 -51.13
CA ASP A 221 18.50 -52.66 -50.64
C ASP A 221 19.41 -51.46 -50.95
N GLY A 222 19.26 -50.84 -52.13
CA GLY A 222 19.99 -49.64 -52.53
C GLY A 222 19.67 -48.42 -51.69
N ALA A 223 18.37 -48.12 -51.53
CA ALA A 223 17.90 -47.08 -50.63
C ALA A 223 18.41 -47.33 -49.20
N SER A 224 18.32 -48.57 -48.70
CA SER A 224 18.80 -48.96 -47.37
C SER A 224 20.31 -48.73 -47.20
N ARG A 225 21.14 -49.06 -48.20
CA ARG A 225 22.58 -48.73 -48.20
C ARG A 225 22.82 -47.22 -48.13
N ALA A 226 22.19 -46.43 -49.01
CA ALA A 226 22.37 -44.98 -49.02
C ALA A 226 21.92 -44.32 -47.70
N ILE A 227 20.83 -44.81 -47.10
CA ILE A 227 20.35 -44.40 -45.77
C ILE A 227 21.36 -44.76 -44.68
N ALA A 228 21.95 -45.95 -44.73
CA ALA A 228 22.95 -46.38 -43.75
C ALA A 228 24.25 -45.58 -43.85
N ASP A 229 24.73 -45.32 -45.07
CA ASP A 229 25.95 -44.56 -45.33
C ASP A 229 25.81 -43.10 -44.85
N LEU A 230 24.69 -42.44 -45.15
CA LEU A 230 24.39 -41.09 -44.65
C LEU A 230 24.23 -41.05 -43.11
N LYS A 231 23.59 -42.06 -42.51
CA LYS A 231 23.50 -42.18 -41.04
C LYS A 231 24.87 -42.43 -40.40
N ALA A 232 25.80 -43.08 -41.09
CA ALA A 232 27.19 -43.26 -40.65
C ALA A 232 28.03 -41.97 -40.79
N GLU A 233 27.71 -41.10 -41.74
CA GLU A 233 28.24 -39.72 -41.83
C GLU A 233 27.64 -38.77 -40.76
N GLY A 234 26.68 -39.25 -39.95
CA GLY A 234 26.04 -38.49 -38.88
C GLY A 234 24.84 -37.65 -39.33
N VAL A 235 24.29 -37.92 -40.51
CA VAL A 235 23.18 -37.15 -41.10
C VAL A 235 21.82 -37.64 -40.60
N GLU A 236 21.02 -36.73 -40.05
CA GLU A 236 19.58 -36.96 -39.80
C GLU A 236 18.81 -36.88 -41.12
N ILE A 237 18.12 -37.96 -41.52
CA ILE A 237 17.23 -37.92 -42.70
C ILE A 237 15.79 -37.70 -42.21
N ILE A 238 15.19 -36.58 -42.61
CA ILE A 238 13.79 -36.19 -42.36
C ILE A 238 12.94 -36.67 -43.56
N PRO A 239 12.10 -37.71 -43.42
CA PRO A 239 11.28 -38.22 -44.50
C PRO A 239 9.95 -37.46 -44.62
N LEU A 240 9.70 -36.82 -45.77
CA LEU A 240 8.42 -36.19 -46.09
C LEU A 240 7.75 -36.92 -47.26
N PHE A 241 6.82 -37.82 -46.94
CA PHE A 241 5.98 -38.48 -47.93
C PHE A 241 4.74 -37.63 -48.26
N ILE A 242 4.43 -37.44 -49.53
CA ILE A 242 3.34 -36.56 -49.99
C ILE A 242 2.13 -37.37 -50.46
N LYS A 243 0.92 -36.87 -50.19
CA LYS A 243 -0.32 -37.41 -50.75
C LYS A 243 -0.53 -36.90 -52.18
N THR A 244 -0.58 -37.82 -53.14
CA THR A 244 -1.02 -37.56 -54.51
C THR A 244 -2.56 -37.55 -54.64
N SER A 245 -3.07 -36.73 -55.55
CA SER A 245 -4.47 -36.63 -55.98
C SER A 245 -4.82 -37.58 -57.13
N GLU A 246 -3.84 -38.12 -57.86
CA GLU A 246 -4.05 -39.11 -58.94
C GLU A 246 -3.32 -40.45 -58.67
N PRO A 247 -3.79 -41.29 -57.73
CA PRO A 247 -3.14 -42.58 -57.40
C PRO A 247 -2.90 -43.51 -58.60
N ARG A 248 -3.65 -43.35 -59.69
CA ARG A 248 -3.56 -44.20 -60.89
C ARG A 248 -2.28 -44.07 -61.70
N MET A 249 -1.50 -43.00 -61.55
CA MET A 249 -0.17 -42.90 -62.20
C MET A 249 0.91 -43.74 -61.51
N HIS A 250 0.64 -44.28 -60.32
CA HIS A 250 1.66 -44.77 -59.39
C HIS A 250 1.79 -46.30 -59.31
N GLY A 251 0.95 -47.07 -60.01
CA GLY A 251 0.69 -48.48 -59.68
C GLY A 251 0.04 -48.71 -58.29
N ILE A 252 -0.13 -47.64 -57.52
CA ILE A 252 -0.66 -47.57 -56.17
C ILE A 252 -2.15 -47.21 -56.24
N ASN A 253 -2.99 -48.25 -56.21
CA ASN A 253 -4.47 -48.24 -56.23
C ASN A 253 -5.18 -48.35 -57.60
N ASP A 254 -5.40 -49.60 -58.01
CA ASP A 254 -6.80 -50.04 -58.12
C ASP A 254 -7.42 -50.02 -56.70
N PRO A 255 -8.55 -49.32 -56.44
CA PRO A 255 -9.14 -49.14 -55.10
C PRO A 255 -9.61 -50.43 -54.37
N VAL A 256 -9.19 -51.61 -54.80
CA VAL A 256 -9.46 -52.92 -54.17
C VAL A 256 -8.17 -53.67 -53.75
N SER A 257 -6.97 -53.11 -53.99
CA SER A 257 -5.69 -53.80 -53.65
C SER A 257 -5.06 -53.32 -52.33
N PRO A 258 -4.85 -54.20 -51.33
CA PRO A 258 -4.15 -53.86 -50.08
C PRO A 258 -2.63 -53.63 -50.21
N SER A 259 -2.02 -53.84 -51.38
CA SER A 259 -0.56 -53.81 -51.56
C SER A 259 0.06 -52.40 -51.45
N SER A 260 -0.65 -51.38 -51.93
CA SER A 260 -0.18 -50.01 -52.09
C SER A 260 0.31 -49.37 -50.79
N THR A 261 -0.54 -49.34 -49.77
CA THR A 261 -0.22 -48.83 -48.43
C THR A 261 0.93 -49.60 -47.79
N ALA A 262 0.92 -50.93 -47.93
CA ALA A 262 1.95 -51.78 -47.33
C ALA A 262 3.33 -51.51 -47.92
N ASP A 263 3.42 -51.28 -49.24
CA ASP A 263 4.67 -50.99 -49.93
C ASP A 263 5.20 -49.59 -49.63
N ILE A 264 4.32 -48.56 -49.56
CA ILE A 264 4.70 -47.22 -49.08
C ILE A 264 5.25 -47.31 -47.65
N GLU A 265 4.53 -47.93 -46.73
CA GLU A 265 5.01 -48.02 -45.35
C GLU A 265 6.30 -48.84 -45.24
N LYS A 266 6.46 -49.91 -46.02
CA LYS A 266 7.69 -50.72 -46.06
C LYS A 266 8.88 -49.90 -46.59
N ALA A 267 8.69 -49.05 -47.60
CA ALA A 267 9.71 -48.13 -48.12
C ALA A 267 10.08 -47.05 -47.09
N MET A 268 9.08 -46.33 -46.57
CA MET A 268 9.29 -45.23 -45.62
C MET A 268 9.88 -45.69 -44.29
N ARG A 269 9.62 -46.94 -43.86
CA ARG A 269 10.22 -47.57 -42.66
C ARG A 269 11.72 -47.82 -42.74
N LEU A 270 12.36 -47.65 -43.91
CA LEU A 270 13.83 -47.57 -44.00
C LEU A 270 14.37 -46.28 -43.35
N ILE A 271 13.58 -45.19 -43.38
CA ILE A 271 13.96 -43.87 -42.85
C ILE A 271 13.38 -43.66 -41.46
N ASP A 272 12.04 -43.69 -41.32
CA ASP A 272 11.28 -43.60 -40.06
C ASP A 272 10.62 -44.96 -39.75
N PRO A 273 11.17 -45.78 -38.84
CA PRO A 273 10.60 -47.08 -38.48
C PRO A 273 9.16 -47.02 -37.94
N ASN A 274 8.72 -45.86 -37.46
CA ASN A 274 7.36 -45.62 -36.98
C ASN A 274 6.45 -45.02 -38.08
N PHE A 275 6.85 -45.02 -39.36
CA PHE A 275 6.04 -44.45 -40.42
C PHE A 275 4.73 -45.22 -40.62
N THR A 276 3.66 -44.49 -40.89
CA THR A 276 2.34 -44.99 -41.33
C THR A 276 1.78 -44.02 -42.37
N VAL A 277 0.96 -44.46 -43.33
CA VAL A 277 0.44 -43.54 -44.38
C VAL A 277 -0.40 -42.38 -43.84
N SER A 278 -0.89 -42.46 -42.60
CA SER A 278 -1.51 -41.34 -41.88
C SER A 278 -0.57 -40.15 -41.61
N LYS A 279 0.76 -40.32 -41.71
CA LYS A 279 1.78 -39.26 -41.65
C LYS A 279 2.00 -38.54 -42.98
N ALA A 280 1.41 -39.03 -44.08
CA ALA A 280 1.60 -38.43 -45.41
C ALA A 280 1.02 -37.00 -45.45
N LEU A 281 1.77 -36.08 -46.05
CA LEU A 281 1.46 -34.65 -46.05
C LEU A 281 0.67 -34.24 -47.28
N ASP A 282 -0.24 -33.30 -47.12
CA ASP A 282 -0.78 -32.56 -48.27
C ASP A 282 0.27 -31.54 -48.72
N VAL A 283 0.39 -31.25 -50.02
CA VAL A 283 1.54 -30.47 -50.56
C VAL A 283 1.72 -29.13 -49.82
N ASP A 284 0.63 -28.42 -49.53
CA ASP A 284 0.67 -27.11 -48.84
C ASP A 284 1.18 -27.17 -47.39
N GLN A 285 1.37 -28.35 -46.80
CA GLN A 285 1.91 -28.54 -45.45
C GLN A 285 3.45 -28.66 -45.45
N ILE A 286 4.08 -28.90 -46.61
CA ILE A 286 5.51 -29.21 -46.72
C ILE A 286 6.37 -28.12 -46.08
N ALA A 287 6.21 -26.85 -46.47
CA ALA A 287 7.10 -25.78 -46.01
C ALA A 287 7.06 -25.60 -44.48
N ALA A 288 5.88 -25.69 -43.89
CA ALA A 288 5.69 -25.59 -42.44
C ALA A 288 6.24 -26.81 -41.70
N LYS A 289 6.14 -28.02 -42.27
CA LYS A 289 6.69 -29.25 -41.71
C LYS A 289 8.22 -29.27 -41.78
N MET A 290 8.79 -28.89 -42.93
CA MET A 290 10.24 -28.70 -43.12
C MET A 290 10.80 -27.73 -42.07
N LEU A 291 10.18 -26.55 -41.92
CA LEU A 291 10.61 -25.56 -40.94
C LEU A 291 10.56 -26.13 -39.52
N ALA A 292 9.46 -26.78 -39.13
CA ALA A 292 9.30 -27.38 -37.82
C ALA A 292 10.33 -28.48 -37.51
N ASP A 293 10.57 -29.43 -38.43
CA ASP A 293 11.48 -30.56 -38.20
C ASP A 293 12.95 -30.13 -38.19
N VAL A 294 13.32 -29.20 -39.08
CA VAL A 294 14.67 -28.67 -39.18
C VAL A 294 15.02 -27.88 -37.91
N THR A 295 14.14 -26.98 -37.45
CA THR A 295 14.39 -26.16 -36.26
C THR A 295 14.00 -26.85 -34.94
N ALA A 296 13.52 -28.09 -34.94
CA ALA A 296 13.09 -28.80 -33.72
C ALA A 296 14.20 -28.94 -32.66
N SER A 297 15.46 -28.91 -33.09
CA SER A 297 16.66 -28.96 -32.25
C SER A 297 17.24 -27.59 -31.88
N CYS A 298 16.59 -26.49 -32.29
CA CYS A 298 17.01 -25.11 -31.99
C CYS A 298 16.25 -24.57 -30.77
N GLU A 299 16.64 -24.96 -29.56
CA GLU A 299 16.02 -24.49 -28.31
C GLU A 299 16.36 -23.01 -28.04
N PRO A 300 15.36 -22.10 -27.92
CA PRO A 300 15.58 -20.72 -27.51
C PRO A 300 15.54 -20.57 -25.98
N GLY A 301 16.41 -19.71 -25.45
CA GLY A 301 16.56 -19.52 -24.02
C GLY A 301 17.02 -18.12 -23.67
N LEU A 302 16.62 -17.63 -22.51
CA LEU A 302 17.09 -16.39 -21.92
C LEU A 302 17.45 -16.59 -20.45
N ALA A 303 18.33 -15.74 -19.95
CA ALA A 303 18.44 -15.36 -18.55
C ALA A 303 18.30 -13.84 -18.43
N LEU A 304 17.78 -13.39 -17.30
CA LEU A 304 17.74 -12.01 -16.85
C LEU A 304 18.40 -11.98 -15.47
N ASP A 305 19.31 -11.04 -15.27
CA ASP A 305 19.87 -10.64 -13.97
C ASP A 305 19.51 -9.17 -13.75
N LYS A 306 18.74 -8.90 -12.70
CA LYS A 306 18.27 -7.59 -12.26
C LYS A 306 18.97 -7.24 -10.96
N SER A 307 19.59 -6.06 -10.93
CA SER A 307 20.27 -5.55 -9.74
C SER A 307 20.22 -4.02 -9.70
N HIS A 308 20.51 -3.43 -8.55
CA HIS A 308 20.57 -1.98 -8.40
C HIS A 308 21.79 -1.52 -7.60
N SER A 309 22.10 -0.22 -7.72
CA SER A 309 22.97 0.49 -6.78
C SER A 309 22.19 1.58 -6.07
N TYR A 310 22.28 1.61 -4.74
CA TYR A 310 21.71 2.64 -3.87
C TYR A 310 22.67 3.84 -3.71
N ASP A 311 22.15 5.06 -3.81
CA ASP A 311 22.86 6.32 -3.59
C ASP A 311 22.23 7.10 -2.42
N ASP A 312 22.87 6.96 -1.25
CA ASP A 312 22.58 7.70 -0.01
C ASP A 312 22.86 9.20 -0.22
N THR A 313 21.81 9.90 -0.63
CA THR A 313 21.87 11.28 -1.10
C THR A 313 21.94 12.24 0.10
N ASN A 314 21.30 11.85 1.20
CA ASN A 314 21.21 12.65 2.43
C ASN A 314 22.36 12.39 3.43
N LYS A 315 22.97 11.19 3.38
CA LYS A 315 24.11 10.69 4.17
C LYS A 315 23.81 10.32 5.62
N ASP A 316 22.59 9.87 5.91
CA ASP A 316 22.21 9.29 7.20
C ASP A 316 22.40 7.75 7.29
N GLY A 317 22.76 7.10 6.17
CA GLY A 317 23.02 5.66 6.10
C GLY A 317 21.77 4.79 6.04
N LYS A 318 20.59 5.34 5.68
CA LYS A 318 19.33 4.60 5.58
C LYS A 318 18.61 4.84 4.25
N PRO A 319 18.21 3.79 3.50
CA PRO A 319 17.33 3.97 2.35
C PRO A 319 15.99 4.57 2.79
N ASN A 320 15.76 5.84 2.42
CA ASN A 320 14.61 6.64 2.84
C ASN A 320 14.19 7.64 1.73
N ALA A 321 13.10 8.38 1.94
CA ALA A 321 12.50 9.22 0.90
C ALA A 321 13.40 10.38 0.44
N GLY A 322 13.76 10.36 -0.84
CA GLY A 322 14.65 11.34 -1.48
C GLY A 322 16.00 10.78 -1.94
N ASP A 323 16.42 9.63 -1.42
CA ASP A 323 17.54 8.87 -1.97
C ASP A 323 17.18 8.22 -3.32
N THR A 324 18.18 7.66 -4.03
CA THR A 324 17.94 7.04 -5.35
C THR A 324 18.48 5.62 -5.51
N LEU A 325 17.79 4.84 -6.35
CA LEU A 325 18.18 3.51 -6.79
C LEU A 325 18.41 3.52 -8.31
N VAL A 326 19.56 3.06 -8.77
CA VAL A 326 19.87 2.93 -10.21
C VAL A 326 19.86 1.44 -10.58
N TYR A 327 18.82 1.02 -11.30
CA TYR A 327 18.67 -0.36 -11.74
C TYR A 327 19.49 -0.66 -13.01
N LYS A 328 20.21 -1.79 -12.98
CA LYS A 328 20.89 -2.45 -14.09
C LYS A 328 20.16 -3.76 -14.41
N PHE A 329 20.15 -4.09 -15.70
CA PHE A 329 19.70 -5.36 -16.23
C PHE A 329 20.82 -5.98 -17.05
N GLU A 330 21.01 -7.29 -16.96
CA GLU A 330 21.87 -8.07 -17.84
C GLU A 330 21.06 -9.23 -18.44
N VAL A 331 20.96 -9.26 -19.76
CA VAL A 331 20.12 -10.19 -20.52
C VAL A 331 21.03 -11.08 -21.35
N THR A 332 21.02 -12.37 -21.07
CA THR A 332 21.91 -13.36 -21.70
C THR A 332 21.10 -14.36 -22.53
N ASN A 333 21.53 -14.66 -23.76
CA ASN A 333 20.95 -15.74 -24.55
C ASN A 333 21.52 -17.09 -24.07
N THR A 334 20.72 -17.83 -23.31
CA THR A 334 21.10 -19.14 -22.76
C THR A 334 20.71 -20.32 -23.65
N GLY A 335 19.99 -20.07 -24.75
CA GLY A 335 19.60 -21.08 -25.72
C GLY A 335 20.61 -21.27 -26.85
N SER A 336 20.32 -22.22 -27.73
CA SER A 336 21.03 -22.44 -29.00
C SER A 336 20.56 -21.52 -30.14
N THR A 337 19.44 -20.82 -29.93
CA THR A 337 18.77 -20.01 -30.96
C THR A 337 19.11 -18.52 -30.82
N PRO A 338 19.64 -17.85 -31.86
CA PRO A 338 19.84 -16.40 -31.87
C PRO A 338 18.52 -15.63 -31.71
N LEU A 339 18.55 -14.47 -31.03
CA LEU A 339 17.36 -13.69 -30.71
C LEU A 339 17.42 -12.28 -31.32
N ASN A 340 16.49 -11.95 -32.20
CA ASN A 340 16.51 -10.75 -33.07
C ASN A 340 15.60 -9.60 -32.59
N THR A 341 14.95 -9.75 -31.44
CA THR A 341 14.21 -8.69 -30.74
C THR A 341 14.21 -9.02 -29.26
N LEU A 342 14.51 -8.02 -28.42
CA LEU A 342 14.43 -8.11 -26.97
C LEU A 342 13.46 -7.03 -26.48
N GLU A 343 12.45 -7.44 -25.72
CA GLU A 343 11.46 -6.57 -25.09
C GLU A 343 11.61 -6.70 -23.58
N LEU A 344 12.07 -5.62 -22.92
CA LEU A 344 12.27 -5.55 -21.48
C LEU A 344 11.24 -4.59 -20.89
N VAL A 345 10.40 -5.11 -19.99
CA VAL A 345 9.30 -4.41 -19.32
C VAL A 345 9.54 -4.45 -17.82
N ASP A 346 9.56 -3.28 -17.20
CA ASP A 346 9.58 -3.08 -15.75
C ASP A 346 8.50 -2.02 -15.46
N GLU A 347 7.45 -2.39 -14.71
CA GLU A 347 6.29 -1.52 -14.54
C GLU A 347 6.61 -0.31 -13.63
N LYS A 348 7.46 -0.50 -12.62
CA LYS A 348 7.83 0.56 -11.65
C LYS A 348 8.77 1.59 -12.29
N LEU A 349 9.58 1.19 -13.27
CA LEU A 349 10.49 2.07 -14.03
C LEU A 349 9.93 2.53 -15.39
N SER A 350 8.73 2.10 -15.77
CA SER A 350 8.10 2.38 -17.07
C SER A 350 8.00 3.88 -17.43
N SER A 351 7.82 4.75 -16.43
CA SER A 351 7.75 6.21 -16.58
C SER A 351 9.12 6.90 -16.65
N LEU A 352 10.17 6.23 -16.16
CA LEU A 352 11.56 6.71 -16.19
C LEU A 352 12.27 6.32 -17.50
N GLY A 353 11.84 5.22 -18.11
CA GLY A 353 12.41 4.68 -19.34
C GLY A 353 13.65 3.82 -19.10
N ILE A 354 13.80 2.80 -19.95
CA ILE A 354 14.92 1.85 -19.92
C ILE A 354 15.77 2.05 -21.17
N THR A 355 17.07 2.24 -20.99
CA THR A 355 18.05 2.44 -22.07
C THR A 355 18.92 1.20 -22.22
N TRP A 356 18.90 0.58 -23.39
CA TRP A 356 19.79 -0.54 -23.72
C TRP A 356 21.21 -0.07 -24.07
N ALA A 357 22.21 -0.76 -23.53
CA ALA A 357 23.62 -0.61 -23.84
C ALA A 357 24.11 -1.81 -24.67
N TYR A 358 24.00 -1.68 -25.99
CA TYR A 358 24.48 -2.69 -26.94
C TYR A 358 25.99 -2.57 -27.19
N PRO A 359 26.73 -3.68 -27.35
CA PRO A 359 28.15 -3.65 -27.68
C PRO A 359 28.40 -3.09 -29.09
N ALA A 360 29.59 -2.52 -29.30
CA ALA A 360 29.96 -1.95 -30.60
C ALA A 360 30.00 -3.05 -31.68
N GLY A 361 29.16 -2.91 -32.71
CA GLY A 361 29.00 -3.90 -33.77
C GLY A 361 27.79 -4.84 -33.60
N PHE A 362 26.98 -4.69 -32.53
CA PHE A 362 25.75 -5.45 -32.36
C PHE A 362 24.83 -5.33 -33.58
N SER A 363 24.47 -6.48 -34.15
CA SER A 363 23.78 -6.60 -35.45
C SER A 363 22.25 -6.49 -35.36
N GLY A 364 21.71 -6.22 -34.16
CA GLY A 364 20.28 -6.39 -33.85
C GLY A 364 19.89 -7.82 -33.48
N THR A 365 20.85 -8.74 -33.36
CA THR A 365 20.63 -10.13 -32.93
C THR A 365 21.61 -10.49 -31.81
N LEU A 366 21.08 -11.02 -30.70
CA LEU A 366 21.84 -11.58 -29.59
C LEU A 366 22.14 -13.06 -29.86
N ALA A 367 23.39 -13.40 -30.12
CA ALA A 367 23.80 -14.77 -30.40
C ALA A 367 23.85 -15.63 -29.12
N PRO A 368 23.75 -16.96 -29.23
CA PRO A 368 23.93 -17.90 -28.13
C PRO A 368 25.19 -17.64 -27.30
N GLY A 369 25.02 -17.50 -25.98
CA GLY A 369 26.07 -17.17 -25.03
C GLY A 369 26.47 -15.68 -24.98
N GLU A 370 25.87 -14.80 -25.79
CA GLU A 370 26.07 -13.35 -25.66
C GLU A 370 25.13 -12.72 -24.63
N SER A 371 25.61 -11.62 -24.05
CA SER A 371 24.90 -10.81 -23.08
C SER A 371 24.84 -9.34 -23.53
N VAL A 372 23.70 -8.69 -23.28
CA VAL A 372 23.51 -7.24 -23.43
C VAL A 372 22.98 -6.66 -22.13
N THR A 373 23.28 -5.39 -21.85
CA THR A 373 22.81 -4.72 -20.62
C THR A 373 21.82 -3.61 -20.92
N ALA A 374 21.05 -3.24 -19.91
CA ALA A 374 20.23 -2.03 -19.91
C ALA A 374 20.28 -1.35 -18.55
N THR A 375 19.98 -0.05 -18.51
CA THR A 375 19.82 0.72 -17.27
C THR A 375 18.59 1.61 -17.34
N ALA A 376 17.97 1.88 -16.19
CA ALA A 376 16.96 2.91 -16.06
C ALA A 376 17.57 4.25 -15.62
N ALA A 377 16.82 5.35 -15.75
CA ALA A 377 17.13 6.56 -14.99
C ALA A 377 16.93 6.31 -13.47
N PRO A 378 17.58 7.09 -12.57
CA PRO A 378 17.49 6.85 -11.13
C PRO A 378 16.05 6.91 -10.62
N TYR A 379 15.64 5.86 -9.91
CA TYR A 379 14.37 5.82 -9.18
C TYR A 379 14.54 6.53 -7.84
N ILE A 380 13.79 7.61 -7.62
CA ILE A 380 13.79 8.31 -6.33
C ILE A 380 12.86 7.57 -5.37
N ILE A 381 13.36 7.18 -4.21
CA ILE A 381 12.56 6.55 -3.14
C ILE A 381 11.51 7.57 -2.67
N THR A 382 10.24 7.17 -2.64
CA THR A 382 9.13 8.03 -2.23
C THR A 382 8.67 7.72 -0.81
N ALA A 383 7.93 8.65 -0.19
CA ALA A 383 7.31 8.39 1.12
C ALA A 383 6.33 7.18 1.08
N ALA A 384 5.72 6.88 -0.06
CA ALA A 384 4.88 5.68 -0.20
C ALA A 384 5.71 4.38 -0.16
N ASP A 385 6.97 4.42 -0.61
CA ASP A 385 7.91 3.30 -0.47
C ASP A 385 8.40 3.15 0.98
N GLU A 386 8.60 4.26 1.72
CA GLU A 386 8.86 4.23 3.16
C GLU A 386 7.70 3.58 3.93
N TRP A 387 6.45 3.95 3.63
CA TRP A 387 5.28 3.38 4.29
C TRP A 387 5.13 1.88 3.97
N ALA A 388 5.47 1.44 2.75
CA ALA A 388 5.55 0.02 2.42
C ALA A 388 6.73 -0.73 3.10
N GLY A 389 7.74 0.02 3.57
CA GLY A 389 8.97 -0.46 4.18
C GLY A 389 9.90 -1.22 3.23
N GLU A 390 9.58 -1.25 1.94
CA GLU A 390 10.22 -2.13 0.94
C GLU A 390 9.83 -1.73 -0.48
N ILE A 391 10.84 -1.56 -1.34
CA ILE A 391 10.69 -1.47 -2.78
C ILE A 391 10.81 -2.87 -3.35
N HIS A 392 9.67 -3.51 -3.59
CA HIS A 392 9.62 -4.69 -4.47
C HIS A 392 9.68 -4.22 -5.92
N ASN A 393 10.60 -4.74 -6.73
CA ASN A 393 10.68 -4.40 -8.14
C ASN A 393 10.93 -5.62 -9.03
N VAL A 394 10.11 -5.77 -10.09
CA VAL A 394 10.08 -6.93 -10.98
C VAL A 394 10.22 -6.48 -12.42
N ALA A 395 11.16 -7.08 -13.15
CA ALA A 395 11.31 -6.90 -14.58
C ALA A 395 11.08 -8.20 -15.34
N THR A 396 10.64 -8.06 -16.58
CA THR A 396 10.31 -9.13 -17.51
C THR A 396 11.06 -8.89 -18.82
N VAL A 397 11.83 -9.86 -19.29
CA VAL A 397 12.39 -9.84 -20.65
C VAL A 397 11.77 -10.93 -21.51
N THR A 398 11.43 -10.59 -22.75
CA THR A 398 10.97 -11.53 -23.78
C THR A 398 11.85 -11.40 -25.02
N GLY A 399 12.28 -12.53 -25.57
CA GLY A 399 13.07 -12.58 -26.81
C GLY A 399 12.27 -13.15 -27.97
N LYS A 400 12.49 -12.68 -29.20
CA LYS A 400 12.01 -13.34 -30.42
C LYS A 400 13.15 -14.01 -31.17
N ASN A 401 12.87 -15.18 -31.75
CA ASN A 401 13.78 -15.90 -32.63
C ASN A 401 13.44 -15.62 -34.11
N PRO A 402 14.40 -15.68 -35.05
CA PRO A 402 14.17 -15.32 -36.45
C PRO A 402 13.33 -16.35 -37.24
N TRP A 403 13.34 -17.63 -36.84
CA TRP A 403 12.72 -18.70 -37.63
C TRP A 403 11.23 -18.92 -37.33
N ASN A 404 10.80 -18.60 -36.11
CA ASN A 404 9.43 -18.78 -35.62
C ASN A 404 9.11 -17.79 -34.48
N PRO A 405 9.05 -16.48 -34.77
CA PRO A 405 9.10 -15.40 -33.77
C PRO A 405 7.96 -15.39 -32.75
N ASP A 406 6.82 -16.00 -33.06
CA ASP A 406 5.60 -15.95 -32.24
C ASP A 406 5.26 -17.31 -31.58
N LYS A 407 6.05 -18.36 -31.80
CA LYS A 407 5.80 -19.71 -31.25
C LYS A 407 6.80 -20.04 -30.14
N ASN A 408 6.33 -19.89 -28.90
CA ASN A 408 7.13 -20.05 -27.67
C ASN A 408 8.37 -19.14 -27.63
N PRO A 409 8.21 -17.80 -27.71
CA PRO A 409 9.31 -16.86 -27.46
C PRO A 409 9.87 -17.08 -26.04
N PRO A 410 11.20 -17.16 -25.85
CA PRO A 410 11.79 -17.28 -24.52
C PRO A 410 11.43 -16.03 -23.70
N LYS A 411 11.02 -16.26 -22.45
CA LYS A 411 10.64 -15.22 -21.50
C LYS A 411 11.31 -15.52 -20.17
N GLN A 412 11.82 -14.48 -19.51
CA GLN A 412 12.27 -14.54 -18.13
C GLN A 412 11.70 -13.37 -17.32
N THR A 413 11.65 -13.58 -16.01
CA THR A 413 11.24 -12.59 -15.01
C THR A 413 12.26 -12.62 -13.89
N ASP A 414 12.69 -11.45 -13.42
CA ASP A 414 13.61 -11.34 -12.30
C ASP A 414 13.24 -10.18 -11.38
N THR A 415 13.62 -10.31 -10.10
CA THR A 415 13.13 -9.51 -8.98
C THR A 415 14.30 -9.00 -8.16
N ASP A 416 14.28 -7.72 -7.81
CA ASP A 416 15.32 -7.04 -7.06
C ASP A 416 14.67 -6.09 -6.05
N ASP A 417 14.79 -6.48 -4.77
CA ASP A 417 14.00 -5.95 -3.66
C ASP A 417 14.88 -5.17 -2.68
N GLN A 418 14.51 -3.91 -2.41
CA GLN A 418 15.26 -3.00 -1.56
C GLN A 418 14.44 -2.58 -0.32
N PRO A 419 14.81 -3.01 0.90
CA PRO A 419 14.19 -2.54 2.13
C PRO A 419 14.29 -1.01 2.28
N VAL A 420 13.25 -0.39 2.84
CA VAL A 420 13.18 1.07 3.08
C VAL A 420 12.85 1.30 4.56
N VAL A 421 13.51 2.26 5.20
CA VAL A 421 13.32 2.49 6.64
C VAL A 421 12.08 3.35 6.87
N SER A 422 10.97 2.71 7.25
CA SER A 422 9.77 3.44 7.68
C SER A 422 10.02 4.18 9.00
N PRO A 423 9.78 5.50 9.09
CA PRO A 423 9.74 6.21 10.36
C PRO A 423 8.47 5.80 11.15
N PRO A 424 8.48 5.80 12.49
CA PRO A 424 7.29 5.47 13.27
C PRO A 424 6.21 6.55 13.14
N PRO A 425 4.91 6.18 13.06
CA PRO A 425 3.81 7.13 13.19
C PRO A 425 3.78 7.77 14.59
N ALA A 426 3.22 8.97 14.70
CA ALA A 426 3.01 9.66 15.97
C ALA A 426 1.74 10.53 15.92
N ILE A 427 1.07 10.67 17.06
CA ILE A 427 -0.14 11.46 17.24
C ILE A 427 -0.04 12.30 18.52
N ASP A 428 -0.76 13.43 18.55
CA ASP A 428 -0.77 14.44 19.60
C ASP A 428 -2.23 14.87 19.85
N LEU A 429 -2.64 14.92 21.11
CA LEU A 429 -3.96 15.38 21.56
C LEU A 429 -3.78 16.56 22.52
N VAL A 430 -4.38 17.70 22.18
CA VAL A 430 -4.56 18.83 23.11
C VAL A 430 -6.03 18.95 23.48
N LYS A 431 -6.33 18.83 24.77
CA LYS A 431 -7.64 19.04 25.39
C LYS A 431 -7.68 20.40 26.05
N SER A 432 -8.82 21.06 26.02
CA SER A 432 -8.99 22.39 26.62
C SER A 432 -10.40 22.63 27.14
N ILE A 433 -10.51 23.55 28.09
CA ILE A 433 -11.78 24.18 28.41
C ILE A 433 -12.02 25.26 27.37
N LYS A 434 -13.11 25.13 26.60
CA LYS A 434 -13.50 26.08 25.55
C LYS A 434 -14.40 27.18 26.10
N GLU A 435 -15.27 26.81 27.04
CA GLU A 435 -16.24 27.69 27.69
C GLU A 435 -16.58 27.11 29.07
N VAL A 436 -16.70 27.97 30.08
CA VAL A 436 -17.44 27.71 31.32
C VAL A 436 -18.51 28.79 31.38
N LYS A 437 -19.75 28.37 31.61
CA LYS A 437 -20.93 29.21 31.51
C LYS A 437 -21.68 29.13 32.82
N ASP A 438 -21.58 30.21 33.59
CA ASP A 438 -22.52 30.54 34.67
C ASP A 438 -23.92 30.63 34.05
N VAL A 439 -24.81 29.72 34.44
CA VAL A 439 -26.19 29.61 33.92
C VAL A 439 -27.18 30.37 34.80
N ASN A 440 -26.78 30.72 36.02
CA ASN A 440 -27.65 31.30 37.04
C ASN A 440 -27.32 32.77 37.40
N GLU A 441 -26.25 33.30 36.81
CA GLU A 441 -25.69 34.66 36.94
C GLU A 441 -25.25 35.02 38.37
N ASN A 442 -24.85 34.04 39.20
CA ASN A 442 -24.39 34.28 40.58
C ASN A 442 -22.89 34.66 40.69
N GLY A 443 -22.11 34.52 39.62
CA GLY A 443 -20.69 34.87 39.57
C GLY A 443 -19.73 33.84 40.18
N ILE A 444 -20.14 32.58 40.32
CA ILE A 444 -19.27 31.43 40.60
C ILE A 444 -19.59 30.24 39.68
N THR A 445 -18.71 29.23 39.67
CA THR A 445 -18.94 27.98 38.94
C THR A 445 -19.55 26.94 39.88
N ASP A 446 -20.87 26.72 39.82
CA ASP A 446 -21.55 25.71 40.64
C ASP A 446 -22.59 24.86 39.91
N LYS A 447 -23.67 24.43 40.58
CA LYS A 447 -24.53 23.32 40.17
C LYS A 447 -25.59 23.78 39.18
N GLY A 448 -25.54 23.23 37.98
CA GLY A 448 -26.42 23.63 36.86
C GLY A 448 -25.70 24.45 35.79
N ASP A 449 -24.51 24.96 36.10
CA ASP A 449 -23.62 25.59 35.12
C ASP A 449 -23.08 24.58 34.11
N THR A 450 -22.60 25.06 32.97
CA THR A 450 -22.13 24.18 31.89
C THR A 450 -20.68 24.42 31.48
N VAL A 451 -20.00 23.32 31.15
CA VAL A 451 -18.63 23.29 30.63
C VAL A 451 -18.65 22.75 29.21
N VAL A 452 -17.93 23.41 28.30
CA VAL A 452 -17.69 22.92 26.93
C VAL A 452 -16.21 22.62 26.77
N TYR A 453 -15.88 21.39 26.35
CA TYR A 453 -14.53 20.93 26.10
C TYR A 453 -14.16 21.09 24.62
N GLY A 454 -12.97 21.61 24.36
CA GLY A 454 -12.33 21.63 23.05
C GLY A 454 -11.27 20.54 22.95
N PHE A 455 -11.09 19.98 21.76
CA PHE A 455 -10.05 18.98 21.48
C PHE A 455 -9.40 19.28 20.13
N LYS A 456 -8.08 19.14 20.04
CA LYS A 456 -7.34 19.18 18.78
C LYS A 456 -6.44 17.94 18.70
N GLY A 457 -6.58 17.19 17.62
CA GLY A 457 -5.73 16.03 17.32
C GLY A 457 -4.80 16.36 16.15
N THR A 458 -3.50 16.10 16.29
CA THR A 458 -2.47 16.38 15.29
C THR A 458 -1.72 15.09 14.93
N ASN A 459 -1.51 14.79 13.64
CA ASN A 459 -0.50 13.82 13.23
C ASN A 459 0.88 14.50 13.29
N THR A 460 1.69 14.14 14.27
CA THR A 460 3.03 14.69 14.50
C THR A 460 4.13 13.86 13.85
N GLY A 461 3.80 12.69 13.29
CA GLY A 461 4.70 11.84 12.53
C GLY A 461 4.73 12.16 11.03
N THR A 462 5.56 11.41 10.30
CA THR A 462 5.71 11.47 8.83
C THR A 462 4.94 10.38 8.09
N VAL A 463 4.28 9.47 8.81
CA VAL A 463 3.38 8.44 8.27
C VAL A 463 1.92 8.94 8.39
N PRO A 464 1.10 8.87 7.32
CA PRO A 464 -0.33 9.14 7.40
C PRO A 464 -1.05 8.21 8.40
N LEU A 465 -2.09 8.71 9.07
CA LEU A 465 -2.92 7.94 10.00
C LEU A 465 -4.30 7.67 9.41
N THR A 466 -4.83 6.48 9.68
CA THR A 466 -6.24 6.07 9.50
C THR A 466 -6.86 5.71 10.85
N ASP A 467 -8.17 5.46 10.84
CA ASP A 467 -8.97 5.05 12.00
C ASP A 467 -8.77 5.96 13.22
N VAL A 468 -8.58 7.26 12.96
CA VAL A 468 -8.34 8.29 13.98
C VAL A 468 -9.64 8.58 14.73
N VAL A 469 -9.69 8.20 16.01
CA VAL A 469 -10.89 8.25 16.85
C VAL A 469 -10.57 8.90 18.20
N LEU A 470 -11.30 9.98 18.52
CA LEU A 470 -11.32 10.57 19.85
C LEU A 470 -12.36 9.86 20.72
N THR A 471 -11.99 9.50 21.95
CA THR A 471 -12.90 9.01 22.99
C THR A 471 -12.75 9.83 24.27
N ASP A 472 -13.88 10.08 24.93
CA ASP A 472 -13.93 10.77 26.23
C ASP A 472 -14.80 9.91 27.17
N ASP A 473 -14.16 9.36 28.19
CA ASP A 473 -14.71 8.30 29.03
C ASP A 473 -15.60 8.83 30.16
N MET A 474 -15.61 10.16 30.36
CA MET A 474 -16.48 10.89 31.28
C MET A 474 -17.75 11.36 30.54
N LEU A 475 -17.58 12.08 29.43
CA LEU A 475 -18.69 12.64 28.63
C LEU A 475 -19.60 11.54 28.06
N SER A 476 -19.02 10.39 27.68
CA SER A 476 -19.77 9.23 27.18
C SER A 476 -20.63 8.51 28.22
N LYS A 477 -20.41 8.75 29.53
CA LYS A 477 -21.11 8.08 30.64
C LYS A 477 -22.09 8.99 31.39
N VAL A 478 -22.29 10.22 30.90
CA VAL A 478 -23.32 11.14 31.42
C VAL A 478 -24.71 10.52 31.22
N SER A 479 -25.56 10.67 32.24
CA SER A 479 -26.89 10.06 32.33
C SER A 479 -27.95 11.14 32.55
N PRO A 480 -29.14 11.07 31.93
CA PRO A 480 -29.65 9.97 31.09
C PRO A 480 -29.13 9.94 29.66
N THR A 481 -28.44 11.00 29.23
CA THR A 481 -27.95 11.16 27.85
C THR A 481 -26.46 11.50 27.86
N PRO A 482 -25.61 10.74 27.14
CA PRO A 482 -24.20 11.07 26.96
C PRO A 482 -24.00 12.45 26.32
N VAL A 483 -22.98 13.18 26.73
CA VAL A 483 -22.61 14.45 26.10
C VAL A 483 -21.92 14.13 24.77
N ALA A 484 -22.57 14.52 23.66
CA ALA A 484 -22.03 14.30 22.33
C ALA A 484 -20.70 15.04 22.13
N VAL A 485 -19.74 14.42 21.44
CA VAL A 485 -18.50 15.07 21.00
C VAL A 485 -18.54 15.15 19.49
N LEU A 486 -18.62 16.37 18.95
CA LEU A 486 -18.80 16.62 17.53
C LEU A 486 -17.44 16.86 16.87
N THR A 487 -17.17 16.13 15.78
CA THR A 487 -16.03 16.39 14.89
C THR A 487 -16.27 17.67 14.10
N GLN A 488 -15.22 18.27 13.55
CA GLN A 488 -15.40 19.14 12.37
C GLN A 488 -16.12 18.35 11.26
N GLU A 489 -17.05 19.00 10.55
CA GLU A 489 -17.74 18.39 9.41
C GLU A 489 -16.72 17.92 8.35
N ASP A 490 -17.08 16.84 7.65
CA ASP A 490 -16.25 16.13 6.68
C ASP A 490 -14.96 15.44 7.17
N PHE A 491 -14.65 15.38 8.48
CA PHE A 491 -13.56 14.51 8.95
C PHE A 491 -13.86 13.02 8.66
N LYS A 492 -12.93 12.31 7.99
CA LYS A 492 -13.10 10.91 7.54
C LYS A 492 -12.24 9.91 8.31
N GLY A 493 -11.79 10.25 9.52
CA GLY A 493 -10.94 9.37 10.35
C GLY A 493 -9.49 9.26 9.87
N THR A 494 -9.00 10.20 9.06
CA THR A 494 -7.64 10.16 8.49
C THR A 494 -6.89 11.49 8.70
N LEU A 495 -5.59 11.41 9.00
CA LEU A 495 -4.71 12.57 9.14
C LEU A 495 -3.40 12.36 8.37
N ALA A 496 -3.18 13.18 7.33
CA ALA A 496 -1.88 13.27 6.67
C ALA A 496 -0.81 13.84 7.62
N PRO A 497 0.49 13.62 7.37
CA PRO A 497 1.58 14.18 8.16
C PRO A 497 1.44 15.69 8.40
N GLY A 498 1.56 16.13 9.66
CA GLY A 498 1.39 17.52 10.07
C GLY A 498 -0.05 18.06 10.03
N ALA A 499 -1.04 17.29 9.57
CA ALA A 499 -2.44 17.69 9.58
C ALA A 499 -3.05 17.57 10.98
N SER A 500 -4.03 18.43 11.28
CA SER A 500 -4.82 18.35 12.51
C SER A 500 -6.31 18.49 12.24
N THR A 501 -7.12 17.85 13.08
CA THR A 501 -8.57 18.04 13.16
C THR A 501 -8.97 18.53 14.56
N THR A 502 -10.21 19.01 14.70
CA THR A 502 -10.74 19.44 16.00
C THR A 502 -12.09 18.84 16.31
N TRP A 503 -12.37 18.72 17.61
CA TRP A 503 -13.68 18.35 18.14
C TRP A 503 -14.14 19.38 19.18
N THR A 504 -15.44 19.38 19.47
CA THR A 504 -16.05 20.16 20.55
C THR A 504 -17.16 19.32 21.20
N SER A 505 -17.22 19.30 22.53
CA SER A 505 -18.32 18.64 23.25
C SER A 505 -19.62 19.45 23.16
N GLY A 506 -20.76 18.82 23.45
CA GLY A 506 -21.92 19.53 23.97
C GLY A 506 -21.64 20.13 25.35
N GLU A 507 -22.63 20.82 25.90
CA GLU A 507 -22.61 21.29 27.29
C GLU A 507 -22.62 20.10 28.26
N TYR A 508 -21.61 20.03 29.12
CA TYR A 508 -21.60 19.17 30.31
C TYR A 508 -22.11 19.98 31.51
N THR A 509 -23.24 19.58 32.09
CA THR A 509 -23.82 20.24 33.27
C THR A 509 -23.15 19.76 34.55
N ILE A 510 -22.67 20.69 35.37
CA ILE A 510 -22.04 20.44 36.67
C ILE A 510 -23.09 19.92 37.67
N THR A 511 -22.83 18.78 38.30
CA THR A 511 -23.74 18.14 39.26
C THR A 511 -23.38 18.49 40.71
N GLN A 512 -24.26 18.15 41.67
CA GLN A 512 -23.94 18.31 43.10
C GLN A 512 -22.69 17.54 43.51
N ALA A 513 -22.45 16.35 42.93
CA ALA A 513 -21.27 15.55 43.27
C ALA A 513 -19.97 16.24 42.82
N ASP A 514 -20.00 16.97 41.71
CA ASP A 514 -18.85 17.73 41.21
C ASP A 514 -18.57 18.96 42.09
N VAL A 515 -19.62 19.65 42.54
CA VAL A 515 -19.50 20.76 43.52
C VAL A 515 -19.03 20.25 44.88
N ASP A 516 -19.50 19.08 45.33
CA ASP A 516 -19.05 18.48 46.60
C ASP A 516 -17.59 17.99 46.50
N LEU A 517 -17.13 17.50 45.34
CA LEU A 517 -15.73 17.13 45.07
C LEU A 517 -14.80 18.33 44.87
N GLY A 518 -15.29 19.48 44.39
CA GLY A 518 -14.49 20.68 44.12
C GLY A 518 -13.49 20.55 42.96
N LEU A 519 -13.55 19.46 42.20
CA LEU A 519 -12.72 19.18 41.02
C LEU A 519 -13.45 18.24 40.06
N ILE A 520 -13.70 18.74 38.85
CA ILE A 520 -14.04 17.96 37.67
C ILE A 520 -12.73 17.66 36.94
N HIS A 521 -12.37 16.39 36.83
CA HIS A 521 -11.16 15.94 36.11
C HIS A 521 -11.57 15.10 34.92
N ASN A 522 -11.47 15.67 33.72
CA ASN A 522 -11.90 15.04 32.48
C ASN A 522 -10.72 14.66 31.57
N THR A 523 -10.41 13.36 31.46
CA THR A 523 -9.39 12.81 30.54
C THR A 523 -10.00 12.30 29.24
N ALA A 524 -9.39 12.61 28.10
CA ALA A 524 -9.74 12.02 26.80
C ALA A 524 -8.53 11.32 26.17
N VAL A 525 -8.84 10.52 25.15
CA VAL A 525 -7.91 9.62 24.48
C VAL A 525 -8.11 9.78 22.98
N LEU A 526 -7.02 9.93 22.23
CA LEU A 526 -7.02 9.95 20.78
C LEU A 526 -6.21 8.77 20.27
N ASP A 527 -6.89 7.80 19.66
CA ASP A 527 -6.31 6.62 19.03
C ASP A 527 -6.22 6.80 17.51
N GLY A 528 -5.30 6.10 16.84
CA GLY A 528 -5.17 6.04 15.39
C GLY A 528 -4.23 4.91 14.94
N ILE A 529 -4.15 4.66 13.63
CA ILE A 529 -3.35 3.57 13.05
C ILE A 529 -2.50 4.13 11.90
N GLY A 530 -1.19 3.86 11.87
CA GLY A 530 -0.34 4.24 10.75
C GLY A 530 -0.60 3.43 9.48
N VAL A 531 -0.36 4.04 8.32
CA VAL A 531 -0.38 3.33 7.01
C VAL A 531 0.93 2.61 6.69
N ASP A 532 1.81 2.45 7.68
CA ASP A 532 3.05 1.69 7.59
C ASP A 532 2.82 0.17 7.42
N LYS A 533 3.87 -0.53 6.98
CA LYS A 533 3.89 -1.99 6.72
C LYS A 533 3.26 -2.82 7.85
N ASP A 534 3.56 -2.45 9.09
CA ASP A 534 3.14 -3.15 10.31
C ASP A 534 1.81 -2.62 10.89
N LYS A 535 1.26 -1.54 10.31
CA LYS A 535 0.06 -0.81 10.74
C LYS A 535 0.15 -0.38 12.20
N THR A 536 1.22 0.31 12.53
CA THR A 536 1.59 0.64 13.90
C THR A 536 0.51 1.49 14.57
N PRO A 537 -0.13 1.02 15.66
CA PRO A 537 -1.14 1.80 16.37
C PRO A 537 -0.47 2.92 17.18
N VAL A 538 -1.10 4.10 17.16
CA VAL A 538 -0.69 5.29 17.91
C VAL A 538 -1.81 5.75 18.82
N LYS A 539 -1.43 6.33 19.96
CA LYS A 539 -2.34 6.77 21.02
C LYS A 539 -1.72 7.96 21.75
N ASP A 540 -2.54 8.96 22.04
CA ASP A 540 -2.20 10.01 23.00
C ASP A 540 -3.39 10.30 23.94
N THR A 541 -3.12 10.92 25.09
CA THR A 541 -4.11 11.15 26.15
C THR A 541 -3.86 12.49 26.85
N ASP A 542 -4.90 13.31 26.98
CA ASP A 542 -4.81 14.63 27.63
C ASP A 542 -6.02 14.92 28.54
N GLU A 543 -5.81 15.77 29.53
CA GLU A 543 -6.73 16.05 30.62
C GLU A 543 -7.07 17.54 30.75
N ALA A 544 -8.33 17.82 31.04
CA ALA A 544 -8.79 19.15 31.40
C ALA A 544 -9.43 19.12 32.79
N LYS A 545 -9.27 20.21 33.54
CA LYS A 545 -9.73 20.34 34.92
C LYS A 545 -10.55 21.61 35.09
N VAL A 546 -11.69 21.48 35.77
CA VAL A 546 -12.54 22.59 36.22
C VAL A 546 -12.71 22.46 37.73
N ASN A 547 -12.68 23.57 38.44
CA ASN A 547 -12.80 23.60 39.90
C ASN A 547 -14.08 24.35 40.28
N PRO A 548 -15.20 23.64 40.54
CA PRO A 548 -16.40 24.27 41.07
C PRO A 548 -16.13 24.98 42.40
N ASP A 549 -16.75 26.13 42.58
CA ASP A 549 -16.63 26.97 43.77
C ASP A 549 -17.38 26.36 44.95
N GLN A 550 -16.70 26.18 46.08
CA GLN A 550 -17.25 25.53 47.26
C GLN A 550 -17.44 26.54 48.40
N LYS A 551 -18.68 27.00 48.59
CA LYS A 551 -19.14 27.91 49.64
C LYS A 551 -20.04 27.17 50.65
N PRO A 552 -19.48 26.47 51.64
CA PRO A 552 -20.28 25.92 52.74
C PRO A 552 -20.81 27.05 53.65
N ALA A 553 -22.05 26.91 54.12
CA ALA A 553 -22.65 27.73 55.16
C ALA A 553 -23.76 26.92 55.85
N ILE A 554 -24.02 27.20 57.12
CA ILE A 554 -25.11 26.64 57.90
C ILE A 554 -25.78 27.79 58.67
N ASP A 555 -27.06 27.64 58.97
CA ASP A 555 -27.94 28.64 59.56
C ASP A 555 -28.83 27.95 60.60
N LEU A 556 -29.08 28.59 61.73
CA LEU A 556 -29.88 28.06 62.85
C LEU A 556 -30.99 29.04 63.25
N GLU A 557 -32.25 28.65 63.10
CA GLU A 557 -33.39 29.36 63.69
C GLU A 557 -33.86 28.63 64.96
N LYS A 558 -33.86 29.32 66.10
CA LYS A 558 -34.25 28.77 67.42
C LYS A 558 -35.53 29.43 67.93
N THR A 559 -36.63 28.68 67.88
CA THR A 559 -37.92 29.15 68.41
C THR A 559 -38.15 28.64 69.83
N ALA A 560 -38.68 29.50 70.71
CA ALA A 560 -39.13 29.15 72.06
C ALA A 560 -40.66 29.18 72.16
N HIS A 561 -41.22 28.15 72.78
CA HIS A 561 -42.64 27.98 73.04
C HIS A 561 -42.87 27.87 74.55
N LEU A 562 -43.25 28.99 75.17
CA LEU A 562 -43.66 29.02 76.58
C LEU A 562 -45.04 28.35 76.74
N ASN A 563 -45.09 27.31 77.56
CA ASN A 563 -46.34 26.69 78.01
C ASN A 563 -46.89 27.48 79.19
N ASP A 564 -47.29 28.72 78.91
CA ASP A 564 -47.85 29.67 79.88
C ASP A 564 -49.13 29.10 80.51
N THR A 565 -49.11 28.93 81.83
CA THR A 565 -50.20 28.36 82.63
C THR A 565 -51.05 29.43 83.31
N ASN A 566 -50.53 30.65 83.49
CA ASN A 566 -51.18 31.72 84.24
C ASN A 566 -51.88 32.75 83.30
N ASN A 567 -51.43 32.83 82.04
CA ASN A 567 -51.85 33.66 80.90
C ASN A 567 -51.46 35.16 81.02
N ASP A 568 -50.31 35.49 81.61
CA ASP A 568 -49.73 36.84 81.66
C ASP A 568 -48.65 37.11 80.57
N GLY A 569 -48.05 36.06 79.99
CA GLY A 569 -47.04 36.14 78.94
C GLY A 569 -45.57 36.20 79.40
N ASP A 570 -45.30 36.05 80.69
CA ASP A 570 -43.96 36.01 81.29
C ASP A 570 -43.63 34.58 81.80
N ALA A 571 -42.37 34.15 81.67
CA ALA A 571 -41.94 32.81 82.08
C ALA A 571 -41.83 32.70 83.61
N ASP A 572 -42.87 32.14 84.23
CA ASP A 572 -43.03 32.05 85.69
C ASP A 572 -42.35 30.79 86.28
N ALA A 573 -42.00 30.82 87.56
CA ALA A 573 -41.22 29.73 88.18
C ALA A 573 -42.02 28.43 88.28
N GLY A 574 -41.54 27.36 87.64
CA GLY A 574 -42.21 26.06 87.55
C GLY A 574 -43.01 25.83 86.26
N GLU A 575 -43.14 26.85 85.41
CA GLU A 575 -43.65 26.68 84.04
C GLU A 575 -42.63 25.99 83.12
N THR A 576 -42.99 25.76 81.86
CA THR A 576 -42.09 25.09 80.92
C THR A 576 -41.97 25.79 79.57
N ILE A 577 -40.78 25.72 78.98
CA ILE A 577 -40.49 26.16 77.62
C ILE A 577 -40.06 24.96 76.78
N ASN A 578 -40.65 24.77 75.61
CA ASN A 578 -40.14 23.86 74.58
C ASN A 578 -39.38 24.65 73.52
N TYR A 579 -38.28 24.09 73.00
CA TYR A 579 -37.46 24.70 71.96
C TYR A 579 -37.48 23.84 70.70
N ASP A 580 -37.79 24.48 69.58
CA ASP A 580 -37.65 23.92 68.24
C ASP A 580 -36.47 24.61 67.53
N PHE A 581 -35.64 23.83 66.86
CA PHE A 581 -34.39 24.27 66.23
C PHE A 581 -34.40 23.89 64.75
N VAL A 582 -34.44 24.84 63.84
CA VAL A 582 -34.36 24.57 62.40
C VAL A 582 -32.93 24.85 61.94
N ALA A 583 -32.18 23.78 61.63
CA ALA A 583 -30.86 23.90 61.04
C ALA A 583 -30.97 23.78 59.51
N THR A 584 -30.44 24.75 58.78
CA THR A 584 -30.52 24.85 57.31
C THR A 584 -29.13 24.92 56.69
N ASN A 585 -28.87 24.13 55.65
CA ASN A 585 -27.66 24.30 54.82
C ASN A 585 -27.87 25.43 53.82
N THR A 586 -27.34 26.61 54.15
CA THR A 586 -27.37 27.82 53.31
C THR A 586 -26.20 27.91 52.32
N GLY A 587 -25.29 26.92 52.33
CA GLY A 587 -24.19 26.79 51.38
C GLY A 587 -24.53 26.03 50.09
N ASN A 588 -23.55 25.90 49.19
CA ASN A 588 -23.70 25.19 47.91
C ASN A 588 -23.09 23.76 47.87
N VAL A 589 -22.54 23.28 48.98
CA VAL A 589 -22.01 21.90 49.15
C VAL A 589 -22.82 21.11 50.17
N THR A 590 -22.92 19.79 50.00
CA THR A 590 -23.55 18.90 50.99
C THR A 590 -22.77 18.87 52.29
N LEU A 591 -23.39 19.23 53.41
CA LEU A 591 -22.79 19.16 54.75
C LEU A 591 -23.05 17.80 55.39
N ALA A 592 -22.09 17.31 56.18
CA ALA A 592 -22.17 16.06 56.93
C ALA A 592 -21.74 16.26 58.41
N SER A 593 -22.01 15.27 59.28
CA SER A 593 -21.85 15.41 60.74
C SER A 593 -22.56 16.66 61.27
N ILE A 594 -23.85 16.80 60.96
CA ILE A 594 -24.66 17.88 61.54
C ILE A 594 -24.87 17.60 63.04
N GLU A 595 -24.31 18.45 63.88
CA GLU A 595 -24.32 18.32 65.34
C GLU A 595 -24.86 19.63 65.95
N LEU A 596 -25.93 19.53 66.75
CA LEU A 596 -26.56 20.65 67.48
C LEU A 596 -26.23 20.54 68.96
N THR A 597 -25.88 21.66 69.60
CA THR A 597 -25.56 21.75 71.02
C THR A 597 -26.26 22.93 71.68
N ASP A 598 -26.78 22.72 72.89
CA ASP A 598 -27.42 23.75 73.71
C ASP A 598 -26.96 23.53 75.16
N LYS A 599 -26.31 24.53 75.74
CA LYS A 599 -25.71 24.37 77.07
C LYS A 599 -26.77 24.36 78.18
N MET A 600 -27.86 25.11 78.03
CA MET A 600 -28.89 25.22 79.06
C MET A 600 -29.68 23.91 79.17
N LEU A 601 -29.96 23.27 78.03
CA LEU A 601 -30.62 21.97 77.96
C LEU A 601 -29.70 20.83 78.42
N ASP A 602 -28.40 20.84 78.09
CA ASP A 602 -27.44 19.84 78.59
C ASP A 602 -27.25 19.92 80.12
N ASP A 603 -27.06 21.13 80.68
CA ASP A 603 -27.00 21.34 82.14
C ASP A 603 -28.29 20.85 82.84
N ALA A 604 -29.45 21.01 82.18
CA ALA A 604 -30.75 20.52 82.63
C ALA A 604 -31.00 19.03 82.33
N LYS A 605 -30.12 18.36 81.57
CA LYS A 605 -30.23 16.97 81.10
C LYS A 605 -31.46 16.69 80.22
N ILE A 606 -31.80 17.66 79.39
CA ILE A 606 -32.91 17.59 78.43
C ILE A 606 -32.37 17.13 77.09
N GLU A 607 -32.92 16.02 76.62
CA GLU A 607 -32.60 15.45 75.30
C GLU A 607 -33.16 16.34 74.18
N ILE A 608 -32.33 16.61 73.17
CA ILE A 608 -32.73 17.24 71.90
C ILE A 608 -32.76 16.15 70.83
N LYS A 609 -33.85 16.07 70.05
CA LYS A 609 -34.10 14.97 69.12
C LYS A 609 -34.13 15.44 67.68
N ALA A 610 -33.34 14.78 66.84
CA ALA A 610 -33.52 14.80 65.39
C ALA A 610 -34.68 13.87 64.98
N PRO A 611 -35.23 14.02 63.77
CA PRO A 611 -36.14 13.03 63.16
C PRO A 611 -35.47 11.65 63.04
N GLU A 612 -36.24 10.57 63.19
CA GLU A 612 -35.70 9.18 63.19
C GLU A 612 -35.04 8.76 61.87
N ASP A 613 -35.34 9.44 60.77
CA ASP A 613 -34.80 9.20 59.42
C ASP A 613 -33.66 10.16 59.03
N PHE A 614 -33.30 11.13 59.89
CA PHE A 614 -32.22 12.09 59.62
C PHE A 614 -30.84 11.43 59.65
N LYS A 615 -30.03 11.68 58.61
CA LYS A 615 -28.76 10.98 58.37
C LYS A 615 -27.52 11.75 58.81
N ALA A 616 -27.69 12.81 59.61
CA ALA A 616 -26.64 13.78 59.96
C ALA A 616 -25.97 14.42 58.71
N THR A 617 -26.75 14.63 57.65
CA THR A 617 -26.35 15.27 56.39
C THR A 617 -27.43 16.24 55.93
N LEU A 618 -27.03 17.37 55.35
CA LEU A 618 -27.94 18.32 54.69
C LEU A 618 -27.38 18.69 53.31
N ALA A 619 -28.13 18.43 52.25
CA ALA A 619 -27.86 18.96 50.92
C ALA A 619 -28.09 20.50 50.88
N PRO A 620 -27.57 21.23 49.87
CA PRO A 620 -27.84 22.65 49.70
C PRO A 620 -29.33 22.99 49.68
N GLY A 621 -29.77 23.89 50.57
CA GLY A 621 -31.18 24.25 50.75
C GLY A 621 -32.03 23.23 51.51
N GLU A 622 -31.43 22.17 52.07
CA GLU A 622 -32.11 21.23 52.97
C GLU A 622 -32.10 21.76 54.41
N SER A 623 -33.18 21.52 55.14
CA SER A 623 -33.35 21.89 56.56
C SER A 623 -33.79 20.67 57.37
N VAL A 624 -33.38 20.63 58.65
CA VAL A 624 -33.86 19.65 59.64
C VAL A 624 -34.34 20.38 60.90
N THR A 625 -35.48 19.94 61.43
CA THR A 625 -35.99 20.44 62.72
C THR A 625 -35.61 19.48 63.83
N PHE A 626 -34.84 19.94 64.81
CA PHE A 626 -34.64 19.25 66.08
C PHE A 626 -35.62 19.79 67.13
N GLN A 627 -36.07 18.94 68.07
CA GLN A 627 -37.02 19.33 69.12
C GLN A 627 -36.46 19.01 70.52
N SER A 628 -36.64 19.91 71.49
CA SER A 628 -36.28 19.65 72.89
C SER A 628 -37.40 18.97 73.69
N GLY A 629 -37.01 18.23 74.72
CA GLY A 629 -37.88 18.05 75.89
C GLY A 629 -38.21 19.41 76.56
N SER A 630 -39.25 19.45 77.38
CA SER A 630 -39.69 20.68 78.05
C SER A 630 -38.72 21.11 79.15
N TYR A 631 -38.19 22.33 79.06
CA TYR A 631 -37.35 22.96 80.07
C TYR A 631 -38.20 23.62 81.15
N THR A 632 -38.05 23.21 82.41
CA THR A 632 -38.75 23.84 83.55
C THR A 632 -38.02 25.11 83.97
N VAL A 633 -38.73 26.24 83.92
CA VAL A 633 -38.26 27.56 84.36
C VAL A 633 -37.98 27.53 85.86
N THR A 634 -36.78 27.90 86.30
CA THR A 634 -36.45 27.93 87.73
C THR A 634 -36.65 29.33 88.33
N GLU A 635 -36.75 29.38 89.66
CA GLU A 635 -36.74 30.63 90.46
C GLU A 635 -35.61 31.61 90.06
N LYS A 636 -34.46 31.08 89.60
CA LYS A 636 -33.32 31.89 89.14
C LYS A 636 -33.59 32.59 87.80
N ASP A 637 -34.38 31.96 86.93
CA ASP A 637 -34.59 32.39 85.55
C ASP A 637 -35.85 33.27 85.46
N ALA A 638 -36.88 32.96 86.25
CA ALA A 638 -37.99 33.88 86.52
C ALA A 638 -37.51 35.21 87.15
N SER A 639 -36.55 35.17 88.07
CA SER A 639 -35.96 36.38 88.66
C SER A 639 -34.88 37.08 87.81
N ALA A 640 -34.51 36.51 86.65
CA ALA A 640 -33.50 37.10 85.76
C ALA A 640 -34.05 38.21 84.83
N GLY A 641 -35.38 38.30 84.66
CA GLY A 641 -36.03 39.24 83.74
C GLY A 641 -36.16 38.74 82.29
N ALA A 642 -35.57 37.58 81.99
CA ALA A 642 -35.85 36.74 80.83
C ALA A 642 -35.15 35.38 80.97
N VAL A 643 -35.76 34.33 80.43
CA VAL A 643 -35.05 33.08 80.09
C VAL A 643 -34.40 33.27 78.72
N VAL A 644 -33.08 33.44 78.70
CA VAL A 644 -32.27 33.50 77.48
C VAL A 644 -31.60 32.15 77.26
N ASN A 645 -31.84 31.53 76.10
CA ASN A 645 -31.26 30.24 75.76
C ASN A 645 -30.53 30.28 74.41
N GLU A 646 -29.21 30.12 74.42
CA GLU A 646 -28.31 30.08 73.24
C GLU A 646 -28.05 28.63 72.79
N ALA A 647 -28.02 28.37 71.49
CA ALA A 647 -27.56 27.09 70.93
C ALA A 647 -26.60 27.30 69.75
N THR A 648 -25.81 26.27 69.45
CA THR A 648 -24.85 26.23 68.36
C THR A 648 -25.09 24.99 67.50
N VAL A 649 -25.28 25.17 66.20
CA VAL A 649 -25.21 24.08 65.21
C VAL A 649 -23.85 24.07 64.54
N THR A 650 -23.37 22.88 64.19
CA THR A 650 -22.14 22.69 63.41
C THR A 650 -22.39 21.70 62.27
N GLY A 651 -21.66 21.85 61.16
CA GLY A 651 -21.69 20.92 60.04
C GLY A 651 -20.36 20.92 59.28
N LYS A 652 -19.93 19.75 58.81
CA LYS A 652 -18.64 19.57 58.12
C LYS A 652 -18.83 19.65 56.60
N PRO A 653 -18.13 20.54 55.89
CA PRO A 653 -18.05 20.51 54.43
C PRO A 653 -17.39 19.22 53.94
N PRO A 654 -17.57 18.85 52.65
CA PRO A 654 -16.87 17.71 52.07
C PRO A 654 -15.35 17.97 52.02
N VAL A 655 -14.58 16.88 52.10
CA VAL A 655 -13.11 16.89 52.00
C VAL A 655 -12.72 17.35 50.60
N GLY A 656 -11.77 18.28 50.52
CA GLY A 656 -11.33 18.84 49.24
C GLY A 656 -10.59 17.81 48.36
N PRO A 657 -10.43 18.09 47.05
CA PRO A 657 -9.74 17.20 46.12
C PRO A 657 -8.22 17.13 46.38
N ASP A 658 -7.71 18.01 47.25
CA ASP A 658 -6.34 17.99 47.79
C ASP A 658 -6.20 17.13 49.05
N GLY A 659 -7.26 16.40 49.44
CA GLY A 659 -7.32 15.51 50.60
C GLY A 659 -7.41 16.23 51.94
N LYS A 660 -7.62 17.54 51.99
CA LYS A 660 -7.72 18.29 53.26
C LYS A 660 -9.16 18.44 53.71
N GLU A 661 -9.37 18.20 55.01
CA GLU A 661 -10.59 18.63 55.68
C GLU A 661 -10.68 20.17 55.69
N LYS A 662 -11.88 20.68 55.43
CA LYS A 662 -12.19 22.10 55.65
C LYS A 662 -12.66 22.29 57.10
N PRO A 663 -12.48 23.47 57.69
CA PRO A 663 -13.11 23.79 58.97
C PRO A 663 -14.62 23.53 58.92
N PRO A 664 -15.24 22.97 59.98
CA PRO A 664 -16.68 22.93 60.10
C PRO A 664 -17.26 24.35 60.00
N VAL A 665 -18.41 24.47 59.34
CA VAL A 665 -19.25 25.68 59.45
C VAL A 665 -20.09 25.56 60.72
N THR A 666 -20.31 26.70 61.36
CA THR A 666 -21.00 26.78 62.66
C THR A 666 -21.87 28.03 62.70
N ASP A 667 -23.06 27.92 63.29
CA ASP A 667 -23.94 29.07 63.52
C ASP A 667 -24.62 29.00 64.90
N THR A 668 -25.06 30.16 65.40
CA THR A 668 -25.51 30.35 66.79
C THR A 668 -26.72 31.27 66.88
N ASP A 669 -27.77 30.85 67.59
CA ASP A 669 -28.98 31.65 67.80
C ASP A 669 -29.47 31.62 69.26
N GLU A 670 -30.07 32.74 69.70
CA GLU A 670 -30.61 32.93 71.06
C GLU A 670 -32.13 33.11 71.07
N ALA A 671 -32.82 32.20 71.76
CA ALA A 671 -34.25 32.32 72.00
C ALA A 671 -34.49 32.93 73.39
N LYS A 672 -35.25 34.03 73.43
CA LYS A 672 -35.49 34.82 74.65
C LYS A 672 -36.97 34.88 74.99
N VAL A 673 -37.34 34.27 76.12
CA VAL A 673 -38.69 34.40 76.71
C VAL A 673 -38.62 35.43 77.85
N PRO A 674 -39.49 36.46 77.89
CA PRO A 674 -39.59 37.39 79.02
C PRO A 674 -39.82 36.69 80.36
N SER A 675 -39.46 37.33 81.47
CA SER A 675 -39.93 36.95 82.81
C SER A 675 -40.05 38.20 83.69
N VAL A 676 -41.00 38.21 84.63
CA VAL A 676 -41.15 39.28 85.62
C VAL A 676 -40.53 38.85 86.95
N PRO A 677 -39.50 39.56 87.46
CA PRO A 677 -38.95 39.27 88.78
C PRO A 677 -40.00 39.50 89.87
N THR A 678 -40.48 38.41 90.47
CA THR A 678 -41.47 38.44 91.55
C THR A 678 -40.96 39.33 92.69
N PRO A 679 -41.68 40.38 93.12
CA PRO A 679 -41.18 41.30 94.14
C PRO A 679 -40.88 40.56 95.45
N ALA A 680 -39.60 40.57 95.86
CA ALA A 680 -39.15 39.85 97.05
C ALA A 680 -40.00 40.20 98.29
N PRO A 681 -40.51 39.20 99.04
CA PRO A 681 -41.47 39.43 100.11
C PRO A 681 -40.86 40.34 101.19
N VAL A 682 -41.51 41.48 101.43
CA VAL A 682 -41.01 42.50 102.35
C VAL A 682 -40.92 41.93 103.77
N ALA A 683 -39.69 41.80 104.27
CA ALA A 683 -39.44 41.26 105.60
C ALA A 683 -40.14 42.11 106.68
N PRO A 684 -40.86 41.50 107.64
CA PRO A 684 -41.61 42.25 108.65
C PRO A 684 -40.66 43.03 109.57
N ALA A 685 -41.00 44.29 109.84
CA ALA A 685 -40.15 45.21 110.59
C ALA A 685 -40.02 44.80 112.08
N ASN A 686 -38.81 44.50 112.51
CA ASN A 686 -38.50 44.26 113.92
C ASN A 686 -38.42 45.57 114.72
N VAL A 687 -39.11 45.60 115.87
CA VAL A 687 -39.14 46.75 116.79
C VAL A 687 -37.94 46.71 117.74
N VAL A 688 -37.26 47.84 117.92
CA VAL A 688 -36.08 47.98 118.79
C VAL A 688 -36.43 48.68 120.13
N PRO A 689 -36.10 48.10 121.29
CA PRO A 689 -36.16 48.77 122.60
C PRO A 689 -34.82 49.47 122.98
N VAL A 690 -34.83 50.27 124.05
CA VAL A 690 -33.75 51.19 124.49
C VAL A 690 -33.59 51.18 126.03
N VAL A 691 -32.50 51.63 126.66
CA VAL A 691 -31.40 52.50 126.18
C VAL A 691 -30.07 51.71 125.98
N GLN A 692 -28.84 52.00 126.45
CA GLN A 692 -28.22 52.98 127.37
C GLN A 692 -26.78 53.32 126.91
N ALA A 693 -26.13 54.34 127.50
CA ALA A 693 -25.02 55.07 126.87
C ALA A 693 -23.68 55.12 127.65
N GLY A 694 -22.58 55.17 126.87
CA GLY A 694 -21.24 55.66 127.24
C GLY A 694 -20.26 54.65 127.86
N SER A 695 -18.93 54.89 127.89
CA SER A 695 -18.09 55.85 127.11
C SER A 695 -16.58 55.68 127.42
N VAL A 696 -15.72 56.25 126.57
CA VAL A 696 -14.26 56.52 126.75
C VAL A 696 -13.27 55.34 126.55
N ALA A 697 -12.08 55.70 126.02
CA ALA A 697 -11.02 54.84 125.46
C ALA A 697 -9.80 54.61 126.38
N THR A 698 -8.97 53.62 126.01
CA THR A 698 -7.48 53.59 125.91
C THR A 698 -7.10 52.21 125.32
N GLU A 699 -6.22 51.99 124.33
CA GLU A 699 -4.95 52.57 123.82
C GLU A 699 -3.65 52.12 124.54
N THR A 700 -2.54 52.06 123.77
CA THR A 700 -1.20 51.48 124.03
C THR A 700 -1.13 49.93 123.96
N GLY A 701 -0.10 49.26 123.40
CA GLY A 701 1.15 49.63 122.69
C GLY A 701 1.95 48.34 122.32
N VAL A 702 3.10 48.31 121.63
CA VAL A 702 4.03 49.33 121.10
C VAL A 702 4.79 48.79 119.85
N ASN A 703 5.30 49.72 119.02
CA ASN A 703 6.27 49.59 117.89
C ASN A 703 7.66 48.98 118.28
N PRO A 704 8.69 48.87 117.39
CA PRO A 704 8.83 49.26 115.96
C PRO A 704 9.17 48.05 115.03
N ALA A 705 9.42 48.13 113.70
CA ALA A 705 10.12 49.08 112.80
C ALA A 705 9.71 48.74 111.32
N LEU A 706 10.18 49.24 110.15
CA LEU A 706 10.92 50.36 109.47
C LEU A 706 10.94 49.92 107.96
N LEU A 707 11.28 50.63 106.86
CA LEU A 707 11.35 52.00 106.29
C LEU A 707 11.95 51.77 104.86
N ILE A 708 11.69 52.39 103.69
CA ILE A 708 10.95 53.54 103.08
C ILE A 708 10.46 52.98 101.69
N GLY A 709 9.49 53.43 100.88
CA GLY A 709 8.72 54.69 100.67
C GLY A 709 9.12 55.36 99.33
N GLY A 710 8.25 56.00 98.53
CA GLY A 710 6.79 56.17 98.59
C GLY A 710 6.26 57.18 97.54
N GLY A 711 4.92 57.32 97.45
CA GLY A 711 4.22 58.40 96.71
C GLY A 711 3.88 58.13 95.22
N THR A 712 2.82 58.70 94.62
CA THR A 712 1.64 59.48 95.13
C THR A 712 0.51 59.53 94.07
N LEU A 713 -0.76 59.55 94.51
CA LEU A 713 -1.96 60.32 94.05
C LEU A 713 -2.17 60.65 92.54
N GLY A 714 -3.39 60.74 91.98
CA GLY A 714 -4.77 60.75 92.53
C GLY A 714 -5.81 60.89 91.39
N ALA A 715 -7.11 61.05 91.69
CA ALA A 715 -8.22 60.89 90.73
C ALA A 715 -8.91 62.18 90.24
N ALA A 716 -9.56 62.11 89.05
CA ALA A 716 -10.56 63.06 88.53
C ALA A 716 -11.42 62.41 87.40
N ALA A 717 -12.50 63.06 86.94
CA ALA A 717 -13.49 62.51 85.99
C ALA A 717 -14.02 63.56 84.99
N LEU A 718 -15.01 63.19 84.15
CA LEU A 718 -15.76 63.97 83.13
C LEU A 718 -15.06 64.13 81.75
N ALA A 719 -15.74 64.38 80.60
CA ALA A 719 -17.08 63.99 80.10
C ALA A 719 -17.29 64.49 78.64
N LEU A 720 -18.04 63.74 77.80
CA LEU A 720 -18.61 64.16 76.49
C LEU A 720 -17.58 64.52 75.37
N GLY A 721 -17.90 64.58 74.06
CA GLY A 721 -19.09 64.20 73.31
C GLY A 721 -19.09 64.78 71.87
N GLY A 722 -19.77 64.14 70.90
CA GLY A 722 -19.83 64.54 69.48
C GLY A 722 -18.70 63.94 68.62
N VAL A 723 -18.89 63.32 67.43
CA VAL A 723 -19.92 63.33 66.37
C VAL A 723 -19.93 64.58 65.48
N ALA A 724 -19.37 64.44 64.28
CA ALA A 724 -19.83 65.09 63.03
C ALA A 724 -19.24 64.36 61.80
N LEU A 725 -20.02 64.19 60.74
CA LEU A 725 -19.54 63.71 59.43
C LEU A 725 -19.10 64.89 58.55
N TYR A 726 -18.15 64.67 57.64
CA TYR A 726 -18.34 65.19 56.28
C TYR A 726 -17.80 64.22 55.20
N ARG A 727 -18.15 64.50 53.94
CA ARG A 727 -18.26 63.51 52.87
C ARG A 727 -17.80 64.11 51.54
N ARG A 728 -17.17 63.32 50.66
CA ARG A 728 -16.78 63.67 49.26
C ARG A 728 -15.70 64.78 49.15
N ASN A 729 -15.01 64.97 48.02
CA ASN A 729 -15.18 64.41 46.66
C ASN A 729 -13.86 64.35 45.87
N LYS A 730 -13.89 63.62 44.73
CA LYS A 730 -12.97 63.70 43.57
C LYS A 730 -11.50 63.26 43.76
N SER A 731 -10.73 62.97 42.69
CA SER A 731 -10.96 62.18 41.45
C SER A 731 -9.74 62.32 40.53
N SER A 732 -9.23 61.22 39.97
CA SER A 732 -8.38 61.20 38.75
C SER A 732 -6.99 61.86 38.87
N ALA A 733 -5.99 61.53 38.05
CA ALA A 733 -5.71 60.32 37.25
C ALA A 733 -4.21 60.40 36.83
N GLU A 734 -3.83 59.65 35.79
CA GLU A 734 -2.54 59.65 35.10
C GLU A 734 -1.37 58.98 35.87
N GLU A 735 -0.42 58.31 35.24
CA GLU A 735 -0.36 57.43 34.05
C GLU A 735 1.11 57.02 33.91
N LEU A 736 1.38 55.75 33.57
CA LEU A 736 2.58 55.36 32.80
C LEU A 736 2.48 53.90 32.36
N THR A 737 2.45 53.70 31.04
CA THR A 737 2.74 52.44 30.33
C THR A 737 4.26 52.16 30.39
N ASP A 738 4.83 51.02 29.99
CA ASP A 738 4.48 50.13 28.87
C ASP A 738 5.07 48.70 29.05
N THR A 739 4.65 47.81 28.15
CA THR A 739 4.96 46.40 27.92
C THR A 739 6.41 45.92 28.11
N LYS A 740 6.55 44.71 28.69
CA LYS A 740 6.63 43.48 27.87
C LYS A 740 6.27 42.20 28.63
#